data_AF-A0A930VNJ0-F1
#
_entry.id   AF-A0A930VNJ0-F1
#
_cell.length_a   1.000
_cell.length_b   1.000
_cell.length_c   1.000
_cell.angle_alpha   90.00
_cell.angle_beta   90.00
_cell.angle_gamma   90.00
#
_symmetry.space_group_name_H-M   'P 1'
#
loop_
_entity.id
_entity.type
_entity.pdbx_description
1 polymer ?
#
loop_
_entity_poly.entity_id
_entity_poly.type
_entity_poly.pdbx_seq_one_letter_code
_entity_poly.pdbx_strand_id
1 'polypeptide(L)'
;MPTTSPYVGPAAVGAVLLLVAPICAAVLATGPAAGAGTPRAESHLIAKRAHGKAAIDALGSHLEVAAARSSMTPARLRRVLAEDSSAWVDVTGHLFYVERDHAADDPVAIIESTTGSTTGPAAAAFPYPDTFTLHSRPNATRKLFLDFDGHTVSGTAWNDATHPVIDVAAYTRDGSADFSDSELDVVQEVWARVAEDYAPFNIDVTTEDPGTAGLLRTSTEDASYGMRAAITSDTGMRTIVCGGGCAGVAYVGVFDYITSASYDPAFVLPTPTYTAAQIAEIVSHEIGHTLGLSHDGLGSAPYYQDSTGTKIWSPLMGAGYTPLTQFSNGDYSGATQTEDDFAVIAQNGPTLVSDDYGDTRGAARPLGEGTVSVDGLITTRTDVDVFEVTRACTGTLSASLTPAALGPDLDTQLRLLDASGSEVAVSAPPAARGGTWSPVLTGMASAVAPNVGPGTYYLEVDGVGLTDVTLGYSDYGSVGTYTLTVDGCPGTTHAATPPSAPVVEAIERDGAAHGLRLVWDPPADDGGAPVTSYVVTGGGQEVTVPADTRSYTLAPLASNTGYTLQVSAVNSAGTGPAASRSATTGTFSGTPSTSTPTTSTPTVTPTVTPTVSPTVSPTVTSTTTTTTTSTPTSTPTSTPTTGSAVPSAPQGLRATRGRSGRPLTVRVSWRQPTSVGSSLLNGYVLKVWKARPDGRSVLSRTFFMPPTKRSLTLTLLAGRYRFAVAASNAEGTGPRSARTAWIRPR
;
A
#
# COMPACT_ATOMS: atom_id res chain seq x y z
N MET A 1 -57.71 -19.90 -20.60
CA MET A 1 -59.11 -19.49 -20.35
C MET A 1 -59.24 -19.13 -18.88
N PRO A 2 -59.92 -18.02 -18.58
CA PRO A 2 -59.27 -16.80 -18.11
C PRO A 2 -59.86 -16.35 -16.76
N THR A 3 -59.39 -15.29 -16.09
CA THR A 3 -59.65 -13.85 -16.38
C THR A 3 -59.00 -13.03 -15.25
N THR A 4 -58.51 -11.79 -15.34
CA THR A 4 -58.19 -10.79 -16.38
C THR A 4 -57.53 -9.62 -15.62
N SER A 5 -56.57 -8.95 -16.27
CA SER A 5 -55.98 -7.64 -15.92
C SER A 5 -57.05 -6.50 -15.97
N PRO A 6 -56.78 -5.21 -15.64
CA PRO A 6 -55.88 -4.40 -16.48
C PRO A 6 -55.01 -3.33 -15.79
N TYR A 7 -53.85 -3.15 -16.42
CA TYR A 7 -53.03 -1.94 -16.51
C TYR A 7 -53.79 -0.79 -17.21
N VAL A 8 -53.62 0.46 -16.75
CA VAL A 8 -53.63 1.69 -17.58
C VAL A 8 -52.71 2.75 -16.91
N GLY A 9 -51.67 3.21 -17.62
CA GLY A 9 -51.13 4.58 -17.47
C GLY A 9 -51.47 5.38 -18.74
N PRO A 10 -50.86 6.54 -19.05
CA PRO A 10 -50.33 7.64 -18.23
C PRO A 10 -50.92 9.04 -18.64
N ALA A 11 -50.76 10.08 -17.81
CA ALA A 11 -50.78 11.52 -18.21
C ALA A 11 -50.35 12.36 -16.98
N ALA A 12 -49.15 12.93 -16.95
CA ALA A 12 -48.72 14.22 -17.52
C ALA A 12 -48.92 15.44 -16.59
N VAL A 13 -47.77 15.91 -16.08
CA VAL A 13 -47.32 17.30 -15.86
C VAL A 13 -48.05 18.21 -14.87
N GLY A 14 -47.32 18.61 -13.82
CA GLY A 14 -47.60 19.78 -12.99
C GLY A 14 -46.44 20.04 -12.02
N ALA A 15 -45.40 20.73 -12.49
CA ALA A 15 -44.27 21.16 -11.68
C ALA A 15 -44.70 22.18 -10.62
N VAL A 16 -44.32 21.97 -9.36
CA VAL A 16 -44.33 23.01 -8.31
C VAL A 16 -42.92 23.16 -7.78
N LEU A 17 -42.32 24.28 -8.16
CA LEU A 17 -41.07 24.81 -7.66
C LEU A 17 -41.29 25.30 -6.22
N LEU A 18 -40.60 24.73 -5.23
CA LEU A 18 -40.58 25.25 -3.86
C LEU A 18 -39.14 25.63 -3.50
N LEU A 19 -38.86 26.93 -3.64
CA LEU A 19 -37.69 27.59 -3.08
C LEU A 19 -37.68 27.41 -1.56
N VAL A 20 -36.57 26.89 -1.02
CA VAL A 20 -36.25 27.00 0.41
C VAL A 20 -35.19 28.07 0.57
N ALA A 21 -35.59 29.22 1.11
CA ALA A 21 -34.70 30.28 1.58
C ALA A 21 -34.54 30.17 3.12
N PRO A 22 -33.37 30.50 3.69
CA PRO A 22 -33.13 30.40 5.12
C PRO A 22 -33.67 31.64 5.84
N ILE A 23 -34.49 31.46 6.88
CA ILE A 23 -34.97 32.56 7.73
C ILE A 23 -34.28 32.47 9.09
N CYS A 24 -33.38 33.43 9.32
CA CYS A 24 -32.94 33.87 10.66
C CYS A 24 -34.15 34.27 11.51
N ALA A 25 -34.25 33.73 12.72
CA ALA A 25 -35.12 34.29 13.76
C ALA A 25 -34.31 34.46 15.05
N ALA A 26 -33.98 35.71 15.35
CA ALA A 26 -33.48 36.15 16.65
C ALA A 26 -34.65 36.18 17.65
N VAL A 27 -34.46 35.58 18.82
CA VAL A 27 -35.34 35.77 19.98
C VAL A 27 -34.53 36.45 21.08
N LEU A 28 -34.92 37.69 21.38
CA LEU A 28 -34.47 38.47 22.53
C LEU A 28 -35.12 37.90 23.81
N ALA A 29 -34.32 37.51 24.79
CA ALA A 29 -34.74 37.33 26.16
C ALA A 29 -33.85 38.17 27.08
N THR A 30 -34.46 39.11 27.79
CA THR A 30 -33.87 40.02 28.78
C THR A 30 -34.10 39.49 30.20
N GLY A 31 -33.04 39.42 31.03
CA GLY A 31 -33.15 39.20 32.48
C GLY A 31 -32.04 38.31 33.06
N PRO A 32 -31.42 38.65 34.21
CA PRO A 32 -30.05 38.24 34.53
C PRO A 32 -29.99 36.84 35.16
N ALA A 33 -29.33 35.90 34.49
CA ALA A 33 -28.85 34.69 35.12
C ALA A 33 -27.49 34.98 35.77
N ALA A 34 -27.41 34.71 37.07
CA ALA A 34 -26.20 34.75 37.87
C ALA A 34 -25.05 34.00 37.18
N GLY A 35 -23.84 34.55 37.28
CA GLY A 35 -22.66 34.13 36.54
C GLY A 35 -22.38 32.62 36.63
N ALA A 36 -22.63 31.92 35.53
CA ALA A 36 -21.85 30.76 35.16
C ALA A 36 -20.60 31.31 34.47
N GLY A 37 -19.48 31.30 35.19
CA GLY A 37 -18.19 31.58 34.57
C GLY A 37 -18.00 30.62 33.40
N THR A 38 -17.58 31.14 32.25
CA THR A 38 -17.03 30.36 31.15
C THR A 38 -16.04 29.35 31.75
N PRO A 39 -16.19 28.03 31.55
CA PRO A 39 -15.24 27.07 32.09
C PRO A 39 -13.86 27.46 31.58
N ARG A 40 -12.97 27.85 32.49
CA ARG A 40 -11.55 27.96 32.18
C ARG A 40 -11.14 26.59 31.69
N ALA A 41 -10.63 26.47 30.47
CA ALA A 41 -10.06 25.21 29.99
C ALA A 41 -8.94 24.82 30.95
N GLU A 42 -9.23 23.88 31.85
CA GLU A 42 -8.22 23.29 32.70
C GLU A 42 -7.29 22.51 31.76
N SER A 43 -6.05 22.98 31.64
CA SER A 43 -5.06 22.32 30.81
C SER A 43 -4.75 20.92 31.36
N HIS A 44 -4.76 20.75 32.69
CA HIS A 44 -4.62 19.46 33.37
C HIS A 44 -5.95 19.06 34.03
N LEU A 45 -6.45 17.87 33.69
CA LEU A 45 -7.66 17.27 34.26
C LEU A 45 -7.34 16.28 35.37
N ILE A 46 -6.16 15.62 35.32
CA ILE A 46 -5.72 14.65 36.34
C ILE A 46 -4.26 14.88 36.73
N ALA A 47 -3.87 14.42 37.92
CA ALA A 47 -2.55 14.70 38.49
C ALA A 47 -1.38 13.93 37.82
N LYS A 48 -1.67 12.77 37.23
CA LYS A 48 -0.71 11.90 36.54
C LYS A 48 -1.48 11.02 35.55
N ARG A 49 -0.78 10.50 34.54
CA ARG A 49 -1.33 9.50 33.62
C ARG A 49 -1.97 8.33 34.39
N ALA A 50 -3.09 7.84 33.89
CA ALA A 50 -3.85 6.76 34.51
C ALA A 50 -4.54 5.91 33.44
N HIS A 51 -4.92 4.69 33.81
CA HIS A 51 -5.68 3.77 32.96
C HIS A 51 -6.76 3.06 33.78
N GLY A 52 -7.62 2.30 33.12
CA GLY A 52 -8.56 1.44 33.82
C GLY A 52 -9.62 2.23 34.61
N LYS A 53 -10.12 1.57 35.66
CA LYS A 53 -10.97 2.20 36.68
C LYS A 53 -10.32 3.42 37.35
N ALA A 54 -9.00 3.42 37.53
CA ALA A 54 -8.30 4.52 38.18
C ALA A 54 -8.38 5.82 37.34
N ALA A 55 -8.31 5.72 36.01
CA ALA A 55 -8.53 6.84 35.11
C ALA A 55 -9.96 7.38 35.21
N ILE A 56 -10.95 6.49 35.17
CA ILE A 56 -12.37 6.85 35.26
C ILE A 56 -12.66 7.59 36.58
N ASP A 57 -12.13 7.08 37.70
CA ASP A 57 -12.31 7.68 39.01
C ASP A 57 -11.58 9.03 39.13
N ALA A 58 -10.37 9.15 38.55
CA ALA A 58 -9.58 10.38 38.56
C ALA A 58 -10.21 11.49 37.69
N LEU A 59 -10.74 11.13 36.51
CA LEU A 59 -11.42 12.07 35.63
C LEU A 59 -12.71 12.60 36.26
N GLY A 60 -13.50 11.74 36.92
CA GLY A 60 -14.71 12.16 37.62
C GLY A 60 -15.64 13.00 36.73
N SER A 61 -15.86 14.26 37.09
CA SER A 61 -16.66 15.23 36.32
C SER A 61 -16.00 15.70 35.02
N HIS A 62 -14.70 15.50 34.84
CA HIS A 62 -13.94 15.90 33.66
C HIS A 62 -13.98 14.87 32.52
N LEU A 63 -14.68 13.74 32.70
CA LEU A 63 -14.80 12.70 31.68
C LEU A 63 -15.35 13.24 30.35
N GLU A 64 -16.24 14.23 30.39
CA GLU A 64 -16.79 14.84 29.18
C GLU A 64 -15.73 15.63 28.40
N VAL A 65 -14.88 16.37 29.11
CA VAL A 65 -13.78 17.11 28.49
C VAL A 65 -12.72 16.16 27.92
N ALA A 66 -12.38 15.11 28.66
CA ALA A 66 -11.45 14.06 28.20
C ALA A 66 -11.98 13.35 26.94
N ALA A 67 -13.26 12.98 26.92
CA ALA A 67 -13.86 12.33 25.76
C ALA A 67 -13.85 13.24 24.53
N ALA A 68 -14.17 14.52 24.69
CA ALA A 68 -14.11 15.49 23.61
C ALA A 68 -12.70 15.71 23.05
N ARG A 69 -11.64 15.60 23.89
CA ARG A 69 -10.23 15.72 23.44
C ARG A 69 -9.80 14.58 22.52
N SER A 70 -10.42 13.41 22.66
CA SER A 70 -10.12 12.22 21.87
C SER A 70 -11.23 11.88 20.88
N SER A 71 -12.05 12.86 20.49
CA SER A 71 -13.12 12.71 19.50
C SER A 71 -14.13 11.59 19.83
N MET A 72 -14.36 11.32 21.11
CA MET A 72 -15.24 10.25 21.61
C MET A 72 -16.41 10.77 22.42
N THR A 73 -17.46 9.96 22.53
CA THR A 73 -18.52 10.21 23.53
C THR A 73 -18.03 9.83 24.94
N PRO A 74 -18.54 10.45 26.03
CA PRO A 74 -18.17 10.07 27.39
C PRO A 74 -18.47 8.60 27.72
N ALA A 75 -19.51 8.03 27.11
CA ALA A 75 -19.85 6.63 27.25
C ALA A 75 -18.82 5.72 26.55
N ARG A 76 -18.35 6.10 25.35
CA ARG A 76 -17.30 5.38 24.63
C ARG A 76 -15.98 5.42 25.40
N LEU A 77 -15.52 6.59 25.82
CA LEU A 77 -14.27 6.71 26.59
C LEU A 77 -14.32 5.90 27.90
N ARG A 78 -15.45 5.96 28.63
CA ARG A 78 -15.62 5.14 29.85
C ARG A 78 -15.53 3.65 29.56
N ARG A 79 -16.11 3.19 28.45
CA ARG A 79 -16.07 1.79 28.03
C ARG A 79 -14.65 1.37 27.69
N VAL A 80 -13.97 2.12 26.82
CA VAL A 80 -12.58 1.88 26.42
C VAL A 80 -11.69 1.77 27.65
N LEU A 81 -11.74 2.76 28.56
CA LEU A 81 -10.97 2.71 29.81
C LEU A 81 -11.35 1.57 30.76
N ALA A 82 -12.54 0.99 30.66
CA ALA A 82 -12.97 -0.10 31.53
C ALA A 82 -12.63 -1.48 30.98
N GLU A 83 -12.71 -1.64 29.66
CA GLU A 83 -12.63 -2.92 28.96
C GLU A 83 -11.23 -3.15 28.36
N ASP A 84 -10.53 -2.06 28.04
CA ASP A 84 -9.20 -2.10 27.48
C ASP A 84 -8.11 -1.75 28.50
N SER A 85 -7.18 -2.67 28.68
CA SER A 85 -6.05 -2.50 29.59
C SER A 85 -4.92 -1.67 29.00
N SER A 86 -4.82 -1.54 27.68
CA SER A 86 -3.81 -0.73 26.99
C SER A 86 -4.24 0.73 26.88
N ALA A 87 -5.50 1.08 27.17
CA ALA A 87 -6.02 2.45 27.11
C ALA A 87 -5.63 3.30 28.32
N TRP A 88 -4.93 4.41 28.08
CA TRP A 88 -4.50 5.37 29.10
C TRP A 88 -5.03 6.77 28.78
N VAL A 89 -5.14 7.59 29.81
CA VAL A 89 -5.31 9.04 29.65
C VAL A 89 -4.10 9.76 30.26
N ASP A 90 -3.64 10.81 29.59
CA ASP A 90 -2.58 11.68 30.09
C ASP A 90 -3.10 12.66 31.16
N VAL A 91 -2.25 13.58 31.63
CA VAL A 91 -2.65 14.61 32.62
C VAL A 91 -3.70 15.57 32.08
N THR A 92 -3.80 15.71 30.76
CA THR A 92 -4.80 16.52 30.07
C THR A 92 -6.07 15.70 29.80
N GLY A 93 -6.12 14.40 30.12
CA GLY A 93 -7.25 13.54 29.82
C GLY A 93 -7.34 13.11 28.36
N HIS A 94 -6.32 13.32 27.54
CA HIS A 94 -6.24 12.81 26.18
C HIS A 94 -5.94 11.30 26.21
N LEU A 95 -6.72 10.52 25.48
CA LEU A 95 -6.56 9.07 25.30
C LEU A 95 -5.30 8.74 24.46
N PHE A 96 -4.54 7.76 24.93
CA PHE A 96 -3.48 7.11 24.16
C PHE A 96 -3.45 5.63 24.50
N TYR A 97 -2.94 4.82 23.58
CA TYR A 97 -2.76 3.39 23.80
C TYR A 97 -1.30 3.05 24.07
N VAL A 98 -1.08 2.07 24.94
CA VAL A 98 0.23 1.47 25.22
C VAL A 98 0.18 0.01 24.79
N GLU A 99 0.66 -0.25 23.58
CA GLU A 99 0.52 -1.54 22.91
C GLU A 99 1.44 -2.58 23.51
N ARG A 100 0.88 -3.65 24.07
CA ARG A 100 1.70 -4.72 24.63
C ARG A 100 2.50 -5.41 23.51
N ASP A 101 3.72 -5.81 23.82
CA ASP A 101 4.50 -6.66 22.92
C ASP A 101 3.86 -8.07 22.83
N HIS A 102 2.99 -8.24 21.84
CA HIS A 102 2.29 -9.49 21.53
C HIS A 102 3.18 -10.48 20.76
N ALA A 103 4.27 -10.02 20.14
CA ALA A 103 5.22 -10.91 19.49
C ALA A 103 5.86 -11.88 20.51
N ALA A 104 6.04 -11.47 21.78
CA ALA A 104 6.54 -12.36 22.83
C ALA A 104 5.61 -13.55 23.16
N ASP A 105 4.30 -13.41 22.88
CA ASP A 105 3.27 -14.42 23.15
C ASP A 105 2.94 -15.28 21.90
N ASP A 106 3.45 -14.90 20.72
CA ASP A 106 3.32 -15.65 19.46
C ASP A 106 4.55 -16.56 19.21
N PRO A 107 4.38 -17.90 19.09
CA PRO A 107 5.50 -18.80 18.77
C PRO A 107 6.16 -18.53 17.41
N VAL A 108 5.58 -17.74 16.50
CA VAL A 108 6.23 -17.23 15.27
C VAL A 108 7.45 -16.37 15.60
N ALA A 109 7.41 -15.59 16.69
CA ALA A 109 8.52 -14.74 17.10
C ALA A 109 9.80 -15.52 17.44
N ILE A 110 9.68 -16.82 17.75
CA ILE A 110 10.82 -17.70 18.00
C ILE A 110 11.38 -18.31 16.70
N ILE A 111 10.56 -18.41 15.65
CA ILE A 111 10.91 -19.06 14.38
C ILE A 111 11.66 -18.09 13.44
N GLU A 112 11.25 -16.82 13.37
CA GLU A 112 11.89 -15.81 12.51
C GLU A 112 13.10 -15.12 13.18
N SER A 113 13.07 -14.95 14.50
CA SER A 113 14.17 -14.39 15.32
C SER A 113 15.50 -15.15 15.23
N THR A 114 15.47 -16.45 14.90
CA THR A 114 16.69 -17.29 14.77
C THR A 114 17.12 -17.56 13.33
N THR A 115 16.44 -16.95 12.36
CA THR A 115 16.83 -16.93 10.95
C THR A 115 17.29 -15.53 10.59
N GLY A 116 18.51 -15.18 11.00
CA GLY A 116 19.23 -14.07 10.39
C GLY A 116 19.19 -14.24 8.87
N SER A 117 18.38 -13.40 8.23
CA SER A 117 18.29 -13.29 6.78
C SER A 117 19.66 -12.89 6.29
N THR A 118 20.40 -13.86 5.75
CA THR A 118 21.63 -13.60 5.00
C THR A 118 21.36 -13.97 3.55
N THR A 119 20.35 -13.33 2.98
CA THR A 119 20.12 -13.30 1.55
C THR A 119 20.91 -12.15 0.94
N GLY A 120 22.06 -12.44 0.33
CA GLY A 120 22.52 -11.58 -0.78
C GLY A 120 21.46 -11.60 -1.89
N PRO A 121 21.29 -10.52 -2.67
CA PRO A 121 20.05 -9.76 -2.75
C PRO A 121 18.92 -10.52 -3.47
N ALA A 122 17.66 -10.35 -3.04
CA ALA A 122 16.61 -10.18 -4.05
C ALA A 122 16.94 -8.85 -4.74
N ALA A 123 16.48 -8.58 -5.97
CA ALA A 123 16.54 -7.16 -6.35
C ALA A 123 15.79 -6.40 -5.25
N ALA A 124 16.45 -5.42 -4.66
CA ALA A 124 15.81 -4.53 -3.71
C ALA A 124 14.50 -4.06 -4.33
N ALA A 125 13.43 -3.92 -3.54
CA ALA A 125 12.14 -3.48 -4.06
C ALA A 125 12.30 -2.15 -4.81
N PHE A 126 13.23 -1.32 -4.33
CA PHE A 126 13.68 -0.07 -4.93
C PHE A 126 15.21 0.01 -4.91
N PRO A 127 15.84 0.82 -5.78
CA PRO A 127 17.26 1.10 -5.65
C PRO A 127 17.60 1.59 -4.22
N TYR A 128 18.61 0.99 -3.58
CA TYR A 128 18.97 1.34 -2.19
C TYR A 128 19.18 2.84 -1.92
N PRO A 129 19.76 3.65 -2.82
CA PRO A 129 19.87 5.10 -2.61
C PRO A 129 18.53 5.82 -2.46
N ASP A 130 17.44 5.24 -2.98
CA ASP A 130 16.11 5.84 -2.98
C ASP A 130 15.32 5.49 -1.71
N THR A 131 15.88 4.66 -0.81
CA THR A 131 15.19 4.11 0.38
C THR A 131 14.68 5.17 1.35
N PHE A 132 15.28 6.37 1.36
CA PHE A 132 14.86 7.51 2.19
C PHE A 132 14.24 8.63 1.34
N THR A 133 13.75 8.30 0.14
CA THR A 133 13.04 9.20 -0.79
C THR A 133 11.84 8.49 -1.42
N LEU A 134 11.30 7.46 -0.78
CA LEU A 134 10.13 6.72 -1.26
C LEU A 134 8.86 7.51 -0.93
N HIS A 135 7.90 7.50 -1.85
CA HIS A 135 6.60 8.16 -1.74
C HIS A 135 5.53 7.30 -2.38
N SER A 136 4.43 7.04 -1.68
CA SER A 136 3.29 6.32 -2.27
C SER A 136 2.44 7.26 -3.11
N ARG A 137 2.31 8.52 -2.65
CA ARG A 137 1.52 9.58 -3.28
C ARG A 137 2.20 10.93 -3.04
N PRO A 138 3.30 11.27 -3.73
CA PRO A 138 4.15 12.42 -3.39
C PRO A 138 3.39 13.76 -3.33
N ASN A 139 2.32 13.90 -4.11
CA ASN A 139 1.49 15.10 -4.17
C ASN A 139 0.40 15.16 -3.09
N ALA A 140 0.11 14.06 -2.39
CA ALA A 140 -0.87 14.08 -1.31
C ALA A 140 -0.39 15.03 -0.21
N THR A 141 -1.30 15.89 0.23
CA THR A 141 -1.01 16.92 1.23
C THR A 141 -1.04 16.38 2.66
N ARG A 142 -1.55 15.16 2.86
CA ARG A 142 -1.43 14.43 4.13
C ARG A 142 -0.22 13.53 4.08
N LYS A 143 0.62 13.55 5.12
CA LYS A 143 1.87 12.76 5.16
C LYS A 143 1.84 11.73 6.29
N LEU A 144 2.27 10.51 6.00
CA LEU A 144 2.65 9.50 6.98
C LEU A 144 4.17 9.30 6.80
N PHE A 145 4.95 9.90 7.69
CA PHE A 145 6.41 9.82 7.62
C PHE A 145 6.92 8.65 8.44
N LEU A 146 7.57 7.69 7.75
CA LEU A 146 8.24 6.54 8.34
C LEU A 146 9.68 6.91 8.70
N ASP A 147 9.88 7.34 9.94
CA ASP A 147 11.17 7.76 10.47
C ASP A 147 11.96 6.56 10.99
N PHE A 148 12.91 6.10 10.18
CA PHE A 148 13.87 5.06 10.55
C PHE A 148 15.24 5.63 10.96
N ASP A 149 15.58 6.86 10.58
CA ASP A 149 16.90 7.45 10.78
C ASP A 149 17.04 8.23 12.08
N GLY A 150 15.94 8.36 12.82
CA GLY A 150 15.89 8.88 14.18
C GLY A 150 15.69 10.39 14.23
N HIS A 151 15.22 10.87 15.39
CA HIS A 151 15.00 12.29 15.63
C HIS A 151 14.95 12.60 17.12
N THR A 152 14.91 13.90 17.45
CA THR A 152 14.77 14.37 18.82
C THR A 152 13.33 14.83 19.08
N VAL A 153 12.69 14.25 20.08
CA VAL A 153 11.36 14.65 20.58
C VAL A 153 11.53 15.60 21.76
N SER A 154 10.99 16.80 21.62
CA SER A 154 10.99 17.80 22.70
C SER A 154 9.74 18.68 22.64
N GLY A 155 9.26 19.12 23.80
CA GLY A 155 8.08 20.00 23.88
C GLY A 155 6.76 19.32 23.50
N THR A 156 6.69 18.00 23.49
CA THR A 156 5.47 17.23 23.19
C THR A 156 4.91 16.59 24.47
N ALA A 157 3.74 15.96 24.36
CA ALA A 157 3.07 15.25 25.44
C ALA A 157 3.84 14.02 25.93
N TRP A 158 4.88 13.59 25.19
CA TRP A 158 5.80 12.54 25.61
C TRP A 158 6.88 13.02 26.58
N ASN A 159 7.14 14.32 26.64
CA ASN A 159 8.19 14.88 27.48
C ASN A 159 7.69 15.20 28.89
N ASP A 160 8.55 14.96 29.87
CA ASP A 160 8.31 15.34 31.26
C ASP A 160 9.57 15.91 31.93
N ALA A 161 9.50 16.19 33.23
CA ALA A 161 10.64 16.73 33.97
C ALA A 161 11.85 15.76 34.05
N THR A 162 11.64 14.47 33.86
CA THR A 162 12.68 13.43 33.85
C THR A 162 13.22 13.16 32.44
N HIS A 163 12.39 13.36 31.41
CA HIS A 163 12.74 13.22 29.99
C HIS A 163 12.33 14.48 29.22
N PRO A 164 12.98 15.64 29.49
CA PRO A 164 12.63 16.90 28.83
C PRO A 164 12.97 16.89 27.32
N VAL A 165 13.85 15.98 26.93
CA VAL A 165 14.26 15.67 25.57
C VAL A 165 14.36 14.15 25.47
N ILE A 166 13.79 13.56 24.42
CA ILE A 166 13.89 12.14 24.13
C ILE A 166 14.59 12.00 22.78
N ASP A 167 15.78 11.40 22.77
CA ASP A 167 16.53 11.14 21.55
C ASP A 167 16.14 9.76 21.01
N VAL A 168 15.44 9.73 19.88
CA VAL A 168 15.05 8.51 19.17
C VAL A 168 16.20 8.10 18.28
N ALA A 169 16.85 6.98 18.62
CA ALA A 169 17.93 6.43 17.81
C ALA A 169 17.40 5.81 16.51
N ALA A 170 18.21 5.87 15.46
CA ALA A 170 17.94 5.17 14.21
C ALA A 170 17.68 3.67 14.42
N TYR A 171 16.80 3.11 13.59
CA TYR A 171 16.59 1.67 13.53
C TYR A 171 17.88 0.95 13.16
N THR A 172 18.19 -0.11 13.89
CA THR A 172 19.30 -1.00 13.55
C THR A 172 19.05 -2.45 13.97
N ARG A 173 19.55 -3.40 13.17
CA ARG A 173 19.59 -4.83 13.47
C ARG A 173 20.94 -5.28 14.02
N ASP A 174 22.01 -4.55 13.72
CA ASP A 174 23.38 -4.94 14.06
C ASP A 174 24.10 -3.96 15.01
N GLY A 175 23.43 -2.87 15.39
CA GLY A 175 23.95 -1.82 16.27
C GLY A 175 24.82 -0.78 15.56
N SER A 176 24.93 -0.85 14.23
CA SER A 176 25.61 0.15 13.40
C SER A 176 24.78 1.42 13.26
N ALA A 177 25.45 2.56 13.10
CA ALA A 177 24.81 3.82 12.74
C ALA A 177 24.53 3.94 11.22
N ASP A 178 25.28 3.19 10.41
CA ASP A 178 25.06 3.12 8.95
C ASP A 178 24.10 1.98 8.63
N PHE A 179 23.11 2.24 7.77
CA PHE A 179 22.18 1.22 7.27
C PHE A 179 22.87 0.23 6.34
N SER A 180 22.81 -1.05 6.69
CA SER A 180 23.18 -2.17 5.82
C SER A 180 22.11 -2.43 4.76
N ASP A 181 22.48 -3.07 3.63
CA ASP A 181 21.53 -3.56 2.62
C ASP A 181 20.35 -4.34 3.24
N SER A 182 20.60 -5.12 4.31
CA SER A 182 19.56 -5.90 4.97
C SER A 182 18.61 -5.09 5.84
N GLU A 183 19.03 -3.90 6.30
CA GLU A 183 18.14 -2.94 6.97
C GLU A 183 17.41 -2.09 5.93
N LEU A 184 18.04 -1.72 4.82
CA LEU A 184 17.38 -1.05 3.71
C LEU A 184 16.27 -1.92 3.11
N ASP A 185 16.51 -3.23 2.94
CA ASP A 185 15.46 -4.20 2.56
C ASP A 185 14.26 -4.14 3.51
N VAL A 186 14.49 -3.97 4.83
CA VAL A 186 13.42 -3.86 5.83
C VAL A 186 12.68 -2.54 5.68
N VAL A 187 13.38 -1.42 5.54
CA VAL A 187 12.77 -0.10 5.36
C VAL A 187 11.87 -0.11 4.12
N GLN A 188 12.37 -0.62 2.99
CA GLN A 188 11.61 -0.69 1.75
C GLN A 188 10.38 -1.60 1.84
N GLU A 189 10.50 -2.77 2.50
CA GLU A 189 9.36 -3.67 2.68
C GLU A 189 8.33 -3.11 3.67
N VAL A 190 8.77 -2.46 4.75
CA VAL A 190 7.85 -1.77 5.68
C VAL A 190 7.10 -0.68 4.96
N TRP A 191 7.81 0.18 4.21
CA TRP A 191 7.18 1.23 3.42
C TRP A 191 6.15 0.66 2.43
N ALA A 192 6.49 -0.41 1.70
CA ALA A 192 5.58 -0.98 0.70
C ALA A 192 4.28 -1.54 1.31
N ARG A 193 4.37 -2.17 2.48
CA ARG A 193 3.19 -2.73 3.19
C ARG A 193 2.31 -1.62 3.76
N VAL A 194 2.91 -0.66 4.47
CA VAL A 194 2.16 0.49 5.01
C VAL A 194 1.55 1.32 3.88
N ALA A 195 2.24 1.44 2.74
CA ALA A 195 1.70 2.11 1.56
C ALA A 195 0.50 1.38 0.95
N GLU A 196 0.48 0.05 1.00
CA GLU A 196 -0.67 -0.76 0.57
C GLU A 196 -1.84 -0.62 1.54
N ASP A 197 -1.61 -0.74 2.85
CA ASP A 197 -2.65 -0.58 3.88
C ASP A 197 -3.40 0.75 3.71
N TYR A 198 -2.65 1.83 3.48
CA TYR A 198 -3.20 3.18 3.32
C TYR A 198 -3.48 3.58 1.86
N ALA A 199 -3.33 2.67 0.88
CA ALA A 199 -3.55 2.97 -0.53
C ALA A 199 -4.94 3.57 -0.85
N PRO A 200 -6.05 3.16 -0.18
CA PRO A 200 -7.37 3.75 -0.40
C PRO A 200 -7.51 5.23 0.01
N PHE A 201 -6.57 5.75 0.81
CA PHE A 201 -6.61 7.11 1.34
C PHE A 201 -5.67 8.05 0.59
N ASN A 202 -6.08 9.31 0.46
CA ASN A 202 -5.29 10.38 -0.12
C ASN A 202 -4.24 10.86 0.90
N ILE A 203 -3.26 9.98 1.14
CA ILE A 203 -2.14 10.17 2.05
C ILE A 203 -0.86 9.68 1.38
N ASP A 204 0.22 10.41 1.60
CA ASP A 204 1.55 10.02 1.16
C ASP A 204 2.26 9.27 2.28
N VAL A 205 2.42 7.96 2.10
CA VAL A 205 3.32 7.16 2.93
C VAL A 205 4.72 7.37 2.39
N THR A 206 5.60 7.94 3.21
CA THR A 206 6.92 8.38 2.76
C THR A 206 8.02 8.05 3.77
N THR A 207 9.21 7.77 3.24
CA THR A 207 10.47 7.68 4.00
C THR A 207 11.33 8.94 3.84
N GLU A 208 10.89 9.92 3.05
CA GLU A 208 11.54 11.22 2.94
C GLU A 208 11.04 12.12 4.07
N ASP A 209 11.93 12.72 4.86
CA ASP A 209 11.53 13.64 5.93
C ASP A 209 10.84 14.88 5.33
N PRO A 210 9.53 15.06 5.52
CA PRO A 210 8.81 16.21 5.00
C PRO A 210 9.11 17.51 5.80
N GLY A 211 9.92 17.40 6.86
CA GLY A 211 10.24 18.47 7.79
C GLY A 211 9.07 18.84 8.71
N THR A 212 9.34 19.63 9.74
CA THR A 212 8.32 20.01 10.73
C THR A 212 7.11 20.71 10.11
N ALA A 213 7.31 21.53 9.08
CA ALA A 213 6.22 22.24 8.40
C ALA A 213 5.31 21.31 7.59
N GLY A 214 5.81 20.15 7.14
CA GLY A 214 5.02 19.15 6.43
C GLY A 214 4.21 18.23 7.36
N LEU A 215 4.52 18.22 8.66
CA LEU A 215 3.85 17.38 9.66
C LEU A 215 2.91 18.18 10.59
N LEU A 216 3.28 19.40 10.95
CA LEU A 216 2.51 20.22 11.89
C LEU A 216 1.27 20.83 11.22
N ARG A 217 0.08 20.49 11.72
CA ARG A 217 -1.15 21.23 11.37
C ARG A 217 -1.25 22.51 12.20
N THR A 218 -1.20 23.67 11.55
CA THR A 218 -1.19 24.97 12.24
C THR A 218 -2.56 25.64 12.38
N SER A 219 -3.51 25.32 11.51
CA SER A 219 -4.89 25.84 11.58
C SER A 219 -5.90 24.91 10.87
N THR A 220 -7.18 25.28 10.89
CA THR A 220 -8.23 24.59 10.13
C THR A 220 -8.04 24.70 8.62
N GLU A 221 -7.45 25.80 8.14
CA GLU A 221 -7.16 26.07 6.73
C GLU A 221 -5.88 25.38 6.26
N ASP A 222 -5.03 24.97 7.20
CA ASP A 222 -3.83 24.20 6.92
C ASP A 222 -4.20 22.80 6.45
N ALA A 223 -4.00 22.57 5.17
CA ALA A 223 -4.27 21.31 4.51
C ALA A 223 -3.01 20.46 4.34
N SER A 224 -1.82 20.92 4.74
CA SER A 224 -0.56 20.19 4.57
C SER A 224 0.01 19.82 5.94
N TYR A 225 -0.22 18.59 6.36
CA TYR A 225 0.20 18.10 7.67
C TYR A 225 0.32 16.58 7.66
N GLY A 226 0.76 16.00 8.77
CA GLY A 226 0.95 14.57 8.83
C GLY A 226 1.29 14.06 10.21
N MET A 227 1.71 12.81 10.26
CA MET A 227 2.13 12.12 11.47
C MET A 227 3.46 11.42 11.23
N ARG A 228 4.36 11.52 12.21
CA ARG A 228 5.60 10.73 12.24
C ARG A 228 5.32 9.39 12.93
N ALA A 229 5.62 8.30 12.25
CA ALA A 229 5.87 7.01 12.88
C ALA A 229 7.37 6.94 13.19
N ALA A 230 7.73 6.92 14.47
CA ALA A 230 9.11 6.85 14.92
C ALA A 230 9.53 5.39 15.14
N ILE A 231 10.26 4.81 14.19
CA ILE A 231 10.65 3.40 14.20
C ILE A 231 12.06 3.26 14.79
N THR A 232 12.15 2.70 16.00
CA THR A 232 13.45 2.47 16.65
C THR A 232 13.54 1.11 17.30
N SER A 233 14.68 0.44 17.13
CA SER A 233 14.99 -0.82 17.82
C SER A 233 15.71 -0.61 19.15
N ASP A 234 15.84 0.63 19.62
CA ASP A 234 16.43 0.93 20.93
C ASP A 234 15.52 0.44 22.06
N THR A 235 15.97 -0.65 22.70
CA THR A 235 15.29 -1.25 23.85
C THR A 235 15.14 -0.30 25.05
N GLY A 236 16.01 0.71 25.17
CA GLY A 236 15.89 1.76 26.19
C GLY A 236 14.62 2.60 26.01
N MET A 237 14.21 2.84 24.77
CA MET A 237 13.03 3.63 24.43
C MET A 237 11.74 3.02 24.98
N ARG A 238 11.62 1.68 24.99
CA ARG A 238 10.49 0.98 25.62
C ARG A 238 10.36 1.34 27.11
N THR A 239 11.48 1.54 27.82
CA THR A 239 11.41 1.95 29.23
C THR A 239 10.97 3.42 29.36
N ILE A 240 11.49 4.30 28.50
CA ILE A 240 11.22 5.74 28.53
C ILE A 240 9.74 6.02 28.23
N VAL A 241 9.22 5.48 27.12
CA VAL A 241 7.88 5.83 26.62
C VAL A 241 6.79 5.09 27.40
N CYS A 242 6.93 3.78 27.59
CA CYS A 242 5.86 2.93 28.14
C CYS A 242 6.20 2.18 29.44
N GLY A 243 7.40 2.37 30.01
CA GLY A 243 7.83 1.64 31.21
C GLY A 243 8.24 0.18 30.96
N GLY A 244 8.38 -0.22 29.69
CA GLY A 244 8.80 -1.54 29.24
C GLY A 244 7.64 -2.44 28.77
N GLY A 245 7.96 -3.43 27.94
CA GLY A 245 7.00 -4.48 27.52
C GLY A 245 5.97 -4.06 26.47
N CYS A 246 6.15 -2.89 25.83
CA CYS A 246 5.33 -2.45 24.70
C CYS A 246 6.02 -2.66 23.34
N ALA A 247 5.21 -2.77 22.29
CA ALA A 247 5.65 -2.77 20.89
C ALA A 247 5.40 -1.42 20.19
N GLY A 248 4.47 -0.61 20.70
CA GLY A 248 4.27 0.76 20.24
C GLY A 248 3.35 1.55 21.18
N VAL A 249 3.24 2.85 20.93
CA VAL A 249 2.45 3.80 21.72
C VAL A 249 2.01 4.96 20.83
N ALA A 250 0.71 5.28 20.81
CA ALA A 250 0.17 6.39 20.04
C ALA A 250 -1.00 7.10 20.75
N TYR A 251 -1.09 8.41 20.58
CA TYR A 251 -2.27 9.19 20.96
C TYR A 251 -3.40 8.98 19.97
N VAL A 252 -4.64 9.04 20.46
CA VAL A 252 -5.83 8.75 19.64
C VAL A 252 -6.42 10.01 19.02
N GLY A 253 -6.62 10.02 17.70
CA GLY A 253 -7.30 11.12 17.00
C GLY A 253 -6.48 12.43 16.97
N VAL A 254 -5.16 12.31 16.87
CA VAL A 254 -4.23 13.45 16.86
C VAL A 254 -3.69 13.80 15.47
N PHE A 255 -3.96 12.99 14.45
CA PHE A 255 -3.44 13.17 13.09
C PHE A 255 -3.82 14.53 12.50
N ASP A 256 -5.09 14.91 12.61
CA ASP A 256 -5.60 16.19 12.14
C ASP A 256 -5.75 17.24 13.26
N TYR A 257 -5.20 16.99 14.45
CA TYR A 257 -5.31 17.93 15.55
C TYR A 257 -4.54 19.22 15.25
N ILE A 258 -5.18 20.39 15.46
CA ILE A 258 -4.48 21.68 15.33
C ILE A 258 -3.44 21.74 16.45
N THR A 259 -2.19 21.95 16.08
CA THR A 259 -0.99 21.72 16.88
C THR A 259 -0.65 20.24 17.11
N SER A 260 -0.80 19.39 16.09
CA SER A 260 -0.46 17.96 16.08
C SER A 260 0.95 17.65 16.62
N ALA A 261 1.93 18.54 16.42
CA ALA A 261 3.29 18.40 16.98
C ALA A 261 3.32 18.30 18.52
N SER A 262 2.24 18.66 19.22
CA SER A 262 2.14 18.44 20.67
C SER A 262 2.00 16.96 21.03
N TYR A 263 1.63 16.09 20.10
CA TYR A 263 1.43 14.65 20.34
C TYR A 263 2.31 13.76 19.44
N ASP A 264 3.09 14.36 18.55
CA ASP A 264 4.08 13.68 17.70
C ASP A 264 5.25 13.13 18.55
N PRO A 265 5.80 11.94 18.24
CA PRO A 265 5.38 10.98 17.19
C PRO A 265 4.45 9.88 17.71
N ALA A 266 3.95 9.03 16.81
CA ALA A 266 3.55 7.67 17.14
C ALA A 266 4.81 6.79 17.26
N PHE A 267 5.01 6.11 18.38
CA PHE A 267 6.21 5.31 18.61
C PHE A 267 6.02 3.87 18.17
N VAL A 268 6.94 3.39 17.34
CA VAL A 268 7.02 2.00 16.88
C VAL A 268 8.33 1.40 17.38
N LEU A 269 8.24 0.42 18.26
CA LEU A 269 9.34 -0.02 19.12
C LEU A 269 9.70 -1.50 18.87
N PRO A 270 10.08 -1.89 17.64
CA PRO A 270 10.41 -3.27 17.34
C PRO A 270 11.65 -3.76 18.09
N THR A 271 11.79 -5.07 18.24
CA THR A 271 13.10 -5.63 18.58
C THR A 271 13.94 -5.82 17.31
N PRO A 272 15.28 -5.89 17.39
CA PRO A 272 16.14 -6.22 16.25
C PRO A 272 15.79 -7.52 15.52
N THR A 273 14.97 -8.37 16.14
CA THR A 273 14.57 -9.68 15.59
C THR A 273 13.22 -9.67 14.86
N TYR A 274 12.49 -8.56 14.90
CA TYR A 274 11.21 -8.45 14.20
C TYR A 274 11.41 -8.41 12.68
N THR A 275 10.48 -9.00 11.94
CA THR A 275 10.45 -8.94 10.49
C THR A 275 9.85 -7.64 9.98
N ALA A 276 10.06 -7.33 8.70
CA ALA A 276 9.50 -6.13 8.08
C ALA A 276 7.97 -6.14 8.14
N ALA A 277 7.33 -7.29 7.90
CA ALA A 277 5.89 -7.45 8.09
C ALA A 277 5.45 -7.06 9.51
N GLN A 278 6.08 -7.61 10.55
CA GLN A 278 5.73 -7.26 11.94
C GLN A 278 5.93 -5.78 12.27
N ILE A 279 6.96 -5.15 11.70
CA ILE A 279 7.19 -3.72 11.88
C ILE A 279 6.10 -2.91 11.17
N ALA A 280 5.74 -3.27 9.93
CA ALA A 280 4.69 -2.62 9.16
C ALA A 280 3.33 -2.68 9.87
N GLU A 281 2.96 -3.84 10.40
CA GLU A 281 1.73 -4.00 11.18
C GLU A 281 1.66 -3.05 12.37
N ILE A 282 2.77 -2.94 13.13
CA ILE A 282 2.83 -2.01 14.26
C ILE A 282 2.73 -0.57 13.75
N VAL A 283 3.46 -0.20 12.68
CA VAL A 283 3.37 1.14 12.10
C VAL A 283 1.93 1.47 11.73
N SER A 284 1.26 0.62 10.95
CA SER A 284 -0.09 0.89 10.48
C SER A 284 -1.09 0.94 11.64
N HIS A 285 -0.93 0.08 12.64
CA HIS A 285 -1.75 0.07 13.86
C HIS A 285 -1.59 1.34 14.70
N GLU A 286 -0.36 1.76 14.98
CA GLU A 286 -0.11 2.98 15.75
C GLU A 286 -0.60 4.23 15.01
N ILE A 287 -0.42 4.28 13.69
CA ILE A 287 -0.98 5.36 12.87
C ILE A 287 -2.51 5.31 12.87
N GLY A 288 -3.11 4.12 12.85
CA GLY A 288 -4.55 3.92 12.99
C GLY A 288 -5.11 4.59 14.25
N HIS A 289 -4.42 4.48 15.39
CA HIS A 289 -4.77 5.22 16.60
C HIS A 289 -4.72 6.73 16.39
N THR A 290 -3.66 7.26 15.76
CA THR A 290 -3.59 8.70 15.47
C THR A 290 -4.74 9.20 14.59
N LEU A 291 -5.30 8.31 13.76
CA LEU A 291 -6.47 8.52 12.91
C LEU A 291 -7.81 8.22 13.62
N GLY A 292 -7.78 7.94 14.92
CA GLY A 292 -8.96 7.80 15.77
C GLY A 292 -9.46 6.37 15.98
N LEU A 293 -8.79 5.36 15.43
CA LEU A 293 -9.22 3.97 15.53
C LEU A 293 -9.00 3.38 16.94
N SER A 294 -9.96 2.57 17.40
CA SER A 294 -9.82 1.75 18.61
C SER A 294 -9.40 0.33 18.27
N HIS A 295 -9.00 -0.46 19.28
CA HIS A 295 -8.66 -1.86 19.05
C HIS A 295 -9.84 -2.70 18.59
N ASP A 296 -9.55 -3.55 17.62
CA ASP A 296 -10.42 -4.61 17.15
C ASP A 296 -10.19 -5.89 17.94
N GLY A 297 -11.05 -6.12 18.94
CA GLY A 297 -10.96 -7.26 19.84
C GLY A 297 -11.82 -8.47 19.49
N LEU A 298 -11.51 -9.63 20.09
CA LEU A 298 -12.30 -10.85 19.96
C LEU A 298 -12.86 -11.33 21.31
N GLY A 299 -14.18 -11.41 21.39
CA GLY A 299 -14.92 -11.85 22.57
C GLY A 299 -14.86 -10.84 23.71
N SER A 300 -13.92 -11.03 24.63
CA SER A 300 -13.63 -10.08 25.72
C SER A 300 -12.17 -9.64 25.74
N ALA A 301 -11.38 -10.08 24.76
CA ALA A 301 -9.99 -9.65 24.62
C ALA A 301 -9.97 -8.35 23.81
N PRO A 302 -9.13 -7.37 24.19
CA PRO A 302 -9.03 -6.10 23.47
C PRO A 302 -8.51 -6.28 22.04
N TYR A 303 -7.77 -7.35 21.76
CA TYR A 303 -7.24 -7.67 20.43
C TYR A 303 -7.84 -8.96 19.85
N TYR A 304 -8.05 -8.94 18.55
CA TYR A 304 -8.25 -10.13 17.75
C TYR A 304 -6.91 -10.86 17.62
N GLN A 305 -6.80 -12.03 18.24
CA GLN A 305 -5.57 -12.83 18.25
C GLN A 305 -5.74 -14.17 17.53
N ASP A 306 -4.72 -14.57 16.76
CA ASP A 306 -4.56 -15.94 16.26
C ASP A 306 -3.83 -16.82 17.28
N SER A 307 -4.53 -17.27 18.31
CA SER A 307 -3.98 -18.19 19.32
C SER A 307 -3.66 -19.59 18.79
N THR A 308 -4.05 -19.91 17.55
CA THR A 308 -3.94 -21.26 16.96
C THR A 308 -2.87 -21.37 15.89
N GLY A 309 -2.42 -20.23 15.34
CA GLY A 309 -1.61 -20.17 14.13
C GLY A 309 -2.35 -20.62 12.87
N THR A 310 -3.68 -20.69 12.89
CA THR A 310 -4.46 -21.20 11.74
C THR A 310 -5.32 -20.14 11.08
N LYS A 311 -5.48 -18.97 11.70
CA LYS A 311 -6.21 -17.85 11.09
C LYS A 311 -5.44 -17.33 9.90
N ILE A 312 -6.17 -16.94 8.86
CA ILE A 312 -5.59 -16.38 7.64
C ILE A 312 -5.65 -14.85 7.63
N TRP A 313 -6.58 -14.28 8.41
CA TRP A 313 -6.92 -12.87 8.46
C TRP A 313 -7.06 -12.39 9.90
N SER A 314 -6.74 -11.12 10.11
CA SER A 314 -7.06 -10.35 11.31
C SER A 314 -7.31 -8.89 10.94
N PRO A 315 -8.16 -8.18 11.69
CA PRO A 315 -8.28 -6.74 11.54
C PRO A 315 -6.94 -6.06 11.89
N LEU A 316 -6.61 -4.98 11.18
CA LEU A 316 -5.37 -4.20 11.35
C LEU A 316 -5.26 -3.62 12.76
N MET A 317 -6.39 -3.19 13.34
CA MET A 317 -6.47 -2.73 14.73
C MET A 317 -6.55 -3.89 15.76
N GLY A 318 -6.38 -5.14 15.32
CA GLY A 318 -6.22 -6.31 16.19
C GLY A 318 -4.74 -6.61 16.49
N ALA A 319 -4.42 -7.87 16.75
CA ALA A 319 -3.03 -8.32 16.83
C ALA A 319 -2.62 -8.91 15.46
N GLY A 320 -2.20 -8.02 14.55
CA GLY A 320 -1.99 -8.21 13.10
C GLY A 320 -0.98 -9.25 12.61
N TYR A 321 -0.73 -10.36 13.32
CA TYR A 321 0.29 -11.35 12.92
C TYR A 321 -0.23 -12.49 12.03
N THR A 322 -1.36 -12.28 11.34
CA THR A 322 -1.82 -13.18 10.27
C THR A 322 -1.23 -12.78 8.92
N PRO A 323 -1.31 -13.65 7.89
CA PRO A 323 -0.76 -13.34 6.57
C PRO A 323 -1.54 -12.29 5.78
N LEU A 324 -2.80 -12.05 6.15
CA LEU A 324 -3.65 -10.97 5.66
C LEU A 324 -4.08 -10.11 6.85
N THR A 325 -4.01 -8.82 6.68
CA THR A 325 -4.37 -7.79 7.66
C THR A 325 -5.09 -6.69 6.92
N GLN A 326 -6.24 -6.26 7.41
CA GLN A 326 -7.08 -5.29 6.71
C GLN A 326 -7.82 -4.43 7.72
N PHE A 327 -8.19 -3.21 7.34
CA PHE A 327 -9.18 -2.43 8.09
C PHE A 327 -10.51 -3.17 8.24
N SER A 328 -11.27 -2.85 9.28
CA SER A 328 -12.51 -3.53 9.63
C SER A 328 -13.68 -2.59 9.87
N ASN A 329 -14.88 -3.15 9.79
CA ASN A 329 -16.12 -2.54 10.28
C ASN A 329 -16.66 -3.32 11.51
N GLY A 330 -15.89 -4.28 12.04
CA GLY A 330 -16.31 -5.19 13.11
C GLY A 330 -17.38 -6.21 12.71
N ASP A 331 -17.58 -6.52 11.43
CA ASP A 331 -18.57 -7.52 10.99
C ASP A 331 -18.16 -8.99 11.22
N TYR A 332 -16.95 -9.22 11.76
CA TYR A 332 -16.47 -10.54 12.14
C TYR A 332 -17.14 -11.05 13.42
N SER A 333 -17.32 -12.37 13.48
CA SER A 333 -17.99 -13.02 14.63
C SER A 333 -17.20 -12.80 15.92
N GLY A 334 -17.86 -12.19 16.91
CA GLY A 334 -17.28 -11.93 18.23
C GLY A 334 -16.47 -10.65 18.31
N ALA A 335 -16.58 -9.74 17.35
CA ALA A 335 -16.01 -8.40 17.46
C ALA A 335 -16.43 -7.72 18.77
N THR A 336 -15.47 -7.09 19.44
CA THR A 336 -15.71 -6.29 20.66
C THR A 336 -16.23 -4.89 20.36
N GLN A 337 -16.11 -4.47 19.11
CA GLN A 337 -16.43 -3.16 18.61
C GLN A 337 -16.84 -3.24 17.13
N THR A 338 -17.47 -2.19 16.60
CA THR A 338 -17.97 -2.14 15.21
C THR A 338 -17.80 -0.74 14.62
N GLU A 339 -16.67 -0.08 14.92
CA GLU A 339 -16.25 1.15 14.24
C GLU A 339 -16.06 0.82 12.76
N ASP A 340 -16.50 1.73 11.90
CA ASP A 340 -16.22 1.70 10.46
C ASP A 340 -14.91 2.44 10.27
N ASP A 341 -13.81 1.69 10.16
CA ASP A 341 -12.46 2.25 10.13
C ASP A 341 -12.28 3.28 9.01
N PHE A 342 -12.80 3.00 7.81
CA PHE A 342 -12.78 3.92 6.67
C PHE A 342 -13.46 5.24 7.00
N ALA A 343 -14.64 5.18 7.63
CA ALA A 343 -15.38 6.38 8.02
C ALA A 343 -14.67 7.15 9.14
N VAL A 344 -14.01 6.46 10.08
CA VAL A 344 -13.26 7.10 11.17
C VAL A 344 -12.00 7.77 10.64
N ILE A 345 -11.20 7.10 9.80
CA ILE A 345 -10.02 7.71 9.16
C ILE A 345 -10.43 8.95 8.35
N ALA A 346 -11.52 8.86 7.57
CA ALA A 346 -12.04 9.98 6.79
C ALA A 346 -12.44 11.21 7.64
N GLN A 347 -12.82 10.99 8.90
CA GLN A 347 -13.15 12.06 9.84
C GLN A 347 -11.92 12.68 10.52
N ASN A 348 -10.76 12.02 10.46
CA ASN A 348 -9.52 12.42 11.16
C ASN A 348 -8.38 12.77 10.19
N GLY A 349 -8.71 13.27 8.99
CA GLY A 349 -7.76 13.97 8.12
C GLY A 349 -7.69 13.44 6.69
N PRO A 350 -7.25 12.19 6.46
CA PRO A 350 -7.13 11.62 5.12
C PRO A 350 -8.50 11.32 4.50
N THR A 351 -8.77 11.83 3.29
CA THR A 351 -9.97 11.44 2.53
C THR A 351 -9.71 10.19 1.72
N LEU A 352 -10.75 9.50 1.23
CA LEU A 352 -10.57 8.47 0.23
C LEU A 352 -10.05 9.05 -1.10
N VAL A 353 -9.38 8.21 -1.85
CA VAL A 353 -8.93 8.49 -3.21
C VAL A 353 -10.14 8.47 -4.14
N SER A 354 -10.07 9.19 -5.25
CA SER A 354 -11.12 9.10 -6.27
C SER A 354 -10.94 7.81 -7.08
N ASP A 355 -12.06 7.16 -7.38
CA ASP A 355 -12.16 6.02 -8.28
C ASP A 355 -11.34 6.23 -9.57
N ASP A 356 -10.51 5.25 -9.94
CA ASP A 356 -9.60 5.31 -11.07
C ASP A 356 -10.18 4.71 -12.35
N TYR A 357 -11.10 3.73 -12.28
CA TYR A 357 -11.80 3.21 -13.45
C TYR A 357 -13.31 2.98 -13.22
N GLY A 358 -14.10 3.20 -14.27
CA GLY A 358 -15.56 3.20 -14.11
C GLY A 358 -16.18 1.83 -13.78
N ASP A 359 -17.06 1.85 -12.78
CA ASP A 359 -17.90 0.75 -12.23
C ASP A 359 -18.82 -0.02 -13.20
N THR A 360 -18.89 0.38 -14.47
CA THR A 360 -19.90 -0.16 -15.39
C THR A 360 -19.34 -0.41 -16.78
N ARG A 361 -19.96 -1.35 -17.49
CA ARG A 361 -19.66 -1.61 -18.92
C ARG A 361 -19.79 -0.37 -19.81
N GLY A 362 -20.63 0.60 -19.44
CA GLY A 362 -20.78 1.86 -20.17
C GLY A 362 -19.68 2.88 -19.89
N ALA A 363 -18.95 2.72 -18.79
CA ALA A 363 -17.80 3.52 -18.38
C ALA A 363 -16.48 2.73 -18.48
N ALA A 364 -16.52 1.53 -19.05
CA ALA A 364 -15.40 0.62 -19.05
C ALA A 364 -14.21 1.17 -19.84
N ARG A 365 -13.01 1.07 -19.29
CA ARG A 365 -11.81 1.56 -19.96
C ARG A 365 -11.38 0.59 -21.07
N PRO A 366 -11.27 1.05 -22.33
CA PRO A 366 -10.84 0.20 -23.44
C PRO A 366 -9.38 -0.25 -23.29
N LEU A 367 -9.12 -1.55 -23.43
CA LEU A 367 -7.77 -2.10 -23.48
C LEU A 367 -7.23 -2.09 -24.93
N GLY A 368 -5.99 -1.62 -25.07
CA GLY A 368 -5.30 -1.48 -26.35
C GLY A 368 -4.88 -2.81 -27.00
N GLU A 369 -4.06 -2.71 -28.05
CA GLU A 369 -3.59 -3.88 -28.81
C GLU A 369 -2.45 -4.64 -28.13
N GLY A 370 -2.37 -5.94 -28.40
CA GLY A 370 -1.28 -6.80 -27.93
C GLY A 370 -1.43 -7.21 -26.45
N THR A 371 -0.31 -7.52 -25.81
CA THR A 371 -0.33 -7.78 -24.37
C THR A 371 -0.39 -6.44 -23.64
N VAL A 372 -1.43 -6.24 -22.84
CA VAL A 372 -1.67 -5.00 -22.08
C VAL A 372 -1.47 -5.28 -20.60
N SER A 373 -0.82 -4.34 -19.91
CA SER A 373 -0.68 -4.33 -18.45
C SER A 373 -1.20 -3.00 -17.92
N VAL A 374 -1.95 -3.05 -16.83
CA VAL A 374 -2.67 -1.91 -16.25
C VAL A 374 -2.56 -2.02 -14.75
N ASP A 375 -2.21 -0.93 -14.09
CA ASP A 375 -2.28 -0.84 -12.64
C ASP A 375 -3.58 -0.12 -12.23
N GLY A 376 -4.17 -0.53 -11.11
CA GLY A 376 -5.38 0.08 -10.57
C GLY A 376 -5.51 -0.08 -9.07
N LEU A 377 -6.55 0.52 -8.51
CA LEU A 377 -6.84 0.55 -7.08
C LEU A 377 -8.33 0.38 -6.84
N ILE A 378 -8.71 -0.74 -6.25
CA ILE A 378 -10.04 -0.86 -5.64
C ILE A 378 -10.00 -0.08 -4.33
N THR A 379 -10.71 1.05 -4.28
CA THR A 379 -10.67 2.02 -3.18
C THR A 379 -11.74 1.73 -2.12
N THR A 380 -12.84 1.11 -2.49
CA THR A 380 -13.94 0.75 -1.57
C THR A 380 -14.52 -0.61 -1.90
N ARG A 381 -15.23 -1.23 -0.97
CA ARG A 381 -15.97 -2.49 -1.23
C ARG A 381 -17.08 -2.42 -2.31
N THR A 382 -17.37 -1.23 -2.83
CA THR A 382 -18.36 -1.03 -3.91
C THR A 382 -17.73 -0.58 -5.22
N ASP A 383 -16.42 -0.38 -5.20
CA ASP A 383 -15.60 0.02 -6.33
C ASP A 383 -15.32 -1.22 -7.19
N VAL A 384 -15.62 -1.14 -8.48
CA VAL A 384 -15.50 -2.26 -9.42
C VAL A 384 -14.90 -1.78 -10.73
N ASP A 385 -13.63 -2.08 -11.00
CA ASP A 385 -13.04 -1.61 -12.24
C ASP A 385 -13.46 -2.44 -13.46
N VAL A 386 -14.01 -1.78 -14.48
CA VAL A 386 -14.42 -2.45 -15.71
C VAL A 386 -13.53 -2.06 -16.89
N PHE A 387 -13.00 -3.07 -17.59
CA PHE A 387 -12.16 -2.90 -18.77
C PHE A 387 -12.80 -3.54 -20.01
N GLU A 388 -12.84 -2.82 -21.13
CA GLU A 388 -13.36 -3.35 -22.39
C GLU A 388 -12.24 -4.03 -23.21
N VAL A 389 -12.51 -5.25 -23.68
CA VAL A 389 -11.65 -6.01 -24.58
C VAL A 389 -12.41 -6.29 -25.88
N THR A 390 -12.04 -5.58 -26.95
CA THR A 390 -12.51 -5.90 -28.30
C THR A 390 -11.50 -6.80 -29.01
N ARG A 391 -11.97 -7.86 -29.68
CA ARG A 391 -11.12 -8.87 -30.35
C ARG A 391 -11.64 -9.24 -31.74
N ALA A 392 -10.74 -9.39 -32.70
CA ALA A 392 -11.04 -9.81 -34.07
C ALA A 392 -10.72 -11.29 -34.36
N CYS A 393 -10.15 -12.01 -33.39
CA CYS A 393 -9.68 -13.37 -33.52
C CYS A 393 -10.47 -14.36 -32.66
N THR A 394 -10.39 -15.64 -33.00
CA THR A 394 -10.79 -16.73 -32.12
C THR A 394 -9.57 -17.29 -31.41
N GLY A 395 -9.67 -17.54 -30.11
CA GLY A 395 -8.59 -18.15 -29.33
C GLY A 395 -8.74 -17.88 -27.85
N THR A 396 -7.75 -18.30 -27.07
CA THR A 396 -7.68 -18.04 -25.64
C THR A 396 -7.52 -16.54 -25.38
N LEU A 397 -8.41 -15.98 -24.57
CA LEU A 397 -8.23 -14.68 -23.93
C LEU A 397 -7.71 -14.97 -22.52
N SER A 398 -6.47 -14.61 -22.25
CA SER A 398 -5.82 -14.80 -20.94
C SER A 398 -5.81 -13.47 -20.21
N ALA A 399 -6.47 -13.38 -19.07
CA ALA A 399 -6.39 -12.23 -18.20
C ALA A 399 -6.01 -12.70 -16.79
N SER A 400 -5.07 -12.01 -16.16
CA SER A 400 -4.62 -12.26 -14.80
C SER A 400 -4.56 -10.98 -14.01
N LEU A 401 -5.04 -11.05 -12.78
CA LEU A 401 -5.11 -9.96 -11.83
C LEU A 401 -4.19 -10.31 -10.64
N THR A 402 -3.20 -9.46 -10.40
CA THR A 402 -2.19 -9.67 -9.35
C THR A 402 -2.29 -8.54 -8.35
N PRO A 403 -2.59 -8.79 -7.06
CA PRO A 403 -2.58 -7.75 -6.04
C PRO A 403 -1.15 -7.32 -5.70
N ALA A 404 -1.00 -6.36 -4.79
CA ALA A 404 0.30 -5.91 -4.30
C ALA A 404 1.24 -7.09 -3.94
N ALA A 405 2.52 -6.97 -4.31
CA ALA A 405 3.48 -8.04 -4.13
C ALA A 405 3.88 -8.27 -2.66
N LEU A 406 3.73 -7.23 -1.82
CA LEU A 406 4.11 -7.22 -0.40
C LEU A 406 2.92 -6.70 0.41
N GLY A 407 2.44 -7.53 1.35
CA GLY A 407 1.27 -7.21 2.17
C GLY A 407 0.01 -6.88 1.36
N PRO A 408 -0.44 -7.75 0.43
CA PRO A 408 -1.66 -7.47 -0.32
C PRO A 408 -2.88 -7.47 0.59
N ASP A 409 -3.65 -6.38 0.53
CA ASP A 409 -4.94 -6.27 1.20
C ASP A 409 -6.08 -6.74 0.29
N LEU A 410 -5.96 -6.51 -1.02
CA LEU A 410 -6.97 -6.93 -2.00
C LEU A 410 -6.94 -8.45 -2.25
N ASP A 411 -8.00 -9.15 -1.85
CA ASP A 411 -8.33 -10.50 -2.33
C ASP A 411 -9.13 -10.40 -3.63
N THR A 412 -8.53 -10.81 -4.74
CA THR A 412 -9.03 -10.42 -6.06
C THR A 412 -10.07 -11.37 -6.64
N GLN A 413 -11.09 -10.79 -7.29
CA GLN A 413 -11.98 -11.47 -8.22
C GLN A 413 -11.84 -10.87 -9.62
N LEU A 414 -11.81 -11.75 -10.63
CA LEU A 414 -11.82 -11.38 -12.03
C LEU A 414 -12.96 -12.09 -12.77
N ARG A 415 -13.88 -11.30 -13.33
CA ARG A 415 -14.98 -11.80 -14.17
C ARG A 415 -14.77 -11.37 -15.62
N LEU A 416 -15.02 -12.29 -16.54
CA LEU A 416 -15.14 -11.99 -17.96
C LEU A 416 -16.61 -12.04 -18.35
N LEU A 417 -17.12 -10.93 -18.87
CA LEU A 417 -18.49 -10.78 -19.36
C LEU A 417 -18.49 -10.67 -20.88
N ASP A 418 -19.56 -11.15 -21.53
CA ASP A 418 -19.80 -10.88 -22.95
C ASP A 418 -20.45 -9.50 -23.18
N ALA A 419 -20.68 -9.14 -24.44
CA ALA A 419 -21.33 -7.90 -24.83
C ALA A 419 -22.75 -7.71 -24.27
N SER A 420 -23.45 -8.79 -23.90
CA SER A 420 -24.77 -8.72 -23.25
C SER A 420 -24.67 -8.48 -21.74
N GLY A 421 -23.51 -8.76 -21.15
CA GLY A 421 -23.25 -8.72 -19.71
C GLY A 421 -23.39 -10.08 -19.05
N SER A 422 -23.49 -11.14 -19.86
CA SER A 422 -23.53 -12.51 -19.35
C SER A 422 -22.12 -12.96 -19.00
N GLU A 423 -21.98 -13.63 -17.85
CA GLU A 423 -20.70 -14.16 -17.39
C GLU A 423 -20.21 -15.31 -18.28
N VAL A 424 -19.01 -15.14 -18.82
CA VAL A 424 -18.29 -16.13 -19.61
C VAL A 424 -17.34 -16.93 -18.74
N ALA A 425 -16.66 -16.27 -17.81
CA ALA A 425 -15.76 -16.88 -16.83
C ALA A 425 -15.66 -16.02 -15.57
N VAL A 426 -15.36 -16.65 -14.44
CA VAL A 426 -15.07 -15.99 -13.16
C VAL A 426 -13.93 -16.72 -12.46
N SER A 427 -13.10 -15.97 -11.75
CA SER A 427 -12.00 -16.50 -10.94
C SER A 427 -11.89 -15.70 -9.65
N ALA A 428 -12.02 -16.39 -8.51
CA ALA A 428 -11.76 -15.89 -7.17
C ALA A 428 -11.25 -17.07 -6.33
N PRO A 429 -9.97 -17.46 -6.48
CA PRO A 429 -9.43 -18.61 -5.77
C PRO A 429 -9.50 -18.37 -4.26
N PRO A 430 -9.92 -19.36 -3.44
CA PRO A 430 -10.05 -19.13 -2.01
C PRO A 430 -8.69 -18.86 -1.38
N ALA A 431 -8.59 -17.76 -0.62
CA ALA A 431 -7.41 -17.44 0.15
C ALA A 431 -7.07 -18.57 1.14
N ALA A 432 -5.79 -18.93 1.19
CA ALA A 432 -5.30 -20.02 2.03
C ALA A 432 -3.91 -19.73 2.57
N ARG A 433 -3.74 -19.99 3.87
CA ARG A 433 -2.44 -19.92 4.55
C ARG A 433 -1.60 -21.17 4.26
N GLY A 434 -0.31 -20.98 4.05
CA GLY A 434 0.67 -22.04 3.71
C GLY A 434 0.94 -23.10 4.80
N GLY A 435 0.18 -23.09 5.89
CA GLY A 435 0.30 -23.98 7.05
C GLY A 435 0.22 -23.22 8.37
N THR A 436 0.24 -23.94 9.49
CA THR A 436 0.19 -23.32 10.83
C THR A 436 1.35 -22.34 11.01
N TRP A 437 1.08 -21.12 11.45
CA TRP A 437 2.05 -20.05 11.68
C TRP A 437 2.80 -19.60 10.41
N SER A 438 2.33 -19.98 9.22
CA SER A 438 2.99 -19.57 7.98
C SER A 438 2.64 -18.13 7.64
N PRO A 439 3.61 -17.24 7.36
CA PRO A 439 3.33 -15.89 6.87
C PRO A 439 2.95 -15.88 5.38
N VAL A 440 2.89 -17.05 4.74
CA VAL A 440 2.62 -17.16 3.30
C VAL A 440 1.12 -17.30 3.08
N LEU A 441 0.57 -16.36 2.32
CA LEU A 441 -0.78 -16.38 1.80
C LEU A 441 -0.76 -16.82 0.33
N THR A 442 -1.78 -17.56 -0.08
CA THR A 442 -2.02 -18.00 -1.46
C THR A 442 -3.49 -17.78 -1.79
N GLY A 443 -3.84 -17.71 -3.07
CA GLY A 443 -5.24 -17.56 -3.51
C GLY A 443 -5.66 -16.13 -3.83
N MET A 444 -4.93 -15.11 -3.35
CA MET A 444 -5.27 -13.69 -3.53
C MET A 444 -5.26 -13.19 -4.98
N ALA A 445 -4.60 -13.92 -5.89
CA ALA A 445 -4.52 -13.56 -7.31
C ALA A 445 -5.51 -14.38 -8.13
N SER A 446 -6.18 -13.74 -9.09
CA SER A 446 -7.20 -14.35 -9.93
C SER A 446 -6.81 -14.35 -11.41
N ALA A 447 -7.30 -15.32 -12.16
CA ALA A 447 -7.02 -15.43 -13.59
C ALA A 447 -8.13 -16.18 -14.35
N VAL A 448 -8.43 -15.71 -15.55
CA VAL A 448 -9.35 -16.34 -16.49
C VAL A 448 -8.64 -16.60 -17.82
N ALA A 449 -8.88 -17.76 -18.42
CA ALA A 449 -8.29 -18.12 -19.72
C ALA A 449 -9.29 -18.84 -20.66
N PRO A 450 -10.52 -18.32 -20.88
CA PRO A 450 -11.49 -18.98 -21.75
C PRO A 450 -11.11 -18.86 -23.23
N ASN A 451 -11.56 -19.85 -24.02
CA ASN A 451 -11.54 -19.74 -25.48
C ASN A 451 -12.77 -18.96 -25.93
N VAL A 452 -12.56 -17.79 -26.54
CA VAL A 452 -13.65 -16.92 -26.98
C VAL A 452 -13.44 -16.48 -28.43
N GLY A 453 -14.56 -16.26 -29.14
CA GLY A 453 -14.57 -15.80 -30.53
C GLY A 453 -14.40 -14.28 -30.66
N PRO A 454 -14.40 -13.74 -31.89
CA PRO A 454 -14.42 -12.31 -32.14
C PRO A 454 -15.63 -11.64 -31.49
N GLY A 455 -15.45 -10.44 -30.97
CA GLY A 455 -16.49 -9.68 -30.26
C GLY A 455 -15.92 -8.77 -29.20
N THR A 456 -16.83 -8.09 -28.49
CA THR A 456 -16.53 -7.25 -27.34
C THR A 456 -16.83 -8.01 -26.06
N TYR A 457 -15.88 -7.94 -25.12
CA TYR A 457 -15.97 -8.52 -23.79
C TYR A 457 -15.59 -7.47 -22.76
N TYR A 458 -15.96 -7.72 -21.51
CA TYR A 458 -15.63 -6.84 -20.39
C TYR A 458 -14.94 -7.66 -19.30
N LEU A 459 -13.83 -7.17 -18.79
CA LEU A 459 -13.19 -7.68 -17.58
C LEU A 459 -13.65 -6.81 -16.41
N GLU A 460 -14.22 -7.42 -15.40
CA GLU A 460 -14.68 -6.78 -14.17
C GLU A 460 -13.75 -7.24 -13.04
N VAL A 461 -13.10 -6.27 -12.40
CA VAL A 461 -12.16 -6.45 -11.28
C VAL A 461 -12.88 -6.04 -10.01
N ASP A 462 -12.79 -6.86 -8.96
CA ASP A 462 -13.49 -6.63 -7.70
C ASP A 462 -12.69 -7.24 -6.53
N GLY A 463 -12.97 -6.78 -5.32
CA GLY A 463 -12.48 -7.35 -4.07
C GLY A 463 -13.47 -8.35 -3.47
N VAL A 464 -12.99 -9.44 -2.88
CA VAL A 464 -13.85 -10.48 -2.28
C VAL A 464 -13.51 -10.79 -0.84
N GLY A 465 -14.50 -11.30 -0.11
CA GLY A 465 -14.31 -11.84 1.23
C GLY A 465 -14.23 -13.36 1.26
N LEU A 466 -13.59 -13.91 2.29
CA LEU A 466 -13.73 -15.33 2.62
C LEU A 466 -14.95 -15.57 3.52
N THR A 467 -15.96 -16.27 3.01
CA THR A 467 -17.26 -16.51 3.70
C THR A 467 -17.21 -17.46 4.92
N ASP A 468 -16.03 -17.77 5.46
CA ASP A 468 -15.87 -18.64 6.63
C ASP A 468 -16.12 -17.87 7.94
N VAL A 469 -17.08 -18.30 8.77
CA VAL A 469 -17.43 -17.58 10.01
C VAL A 469 -16.37 -17.64 11.12
N THR A 470 -15.31 -18.44 10.97
CA THR A 470 -14.23 -18.64 11.95
C THR A 470 -12.89 -18.10 11.46
N LEU A 471 -12.63 -18.21 10.17
CA LEU A 471 -11.35 -17.85 9.53
C LEU A 471 -11.49 -16.71 8.52
N GLY A 472 -12.72 -16.34 8.17
CA GLY A 472 -13.03 -15.46 7.08
C GLY A 472 -13.10 -13.99 7.46
N TYR A 473 -13.31 -13.20 6.41
CA TYR A 473 -13.41 -11.76 6.39
C TYR A 473 -14.42 -11.39 5.32
N SER A 474 -15.09 -10.25 5.49
CA SER A 474 -15.89 -9.69 4.42
C SER A 474 -15.02 -9.01 3.38
N ASP A 475 -15.63 -8.65 2.26
CA ASP A 475 -15.10 -7.75 1.23
C ASP A 475 -14.84 -6.33 1.73
N TYR A 476 -15.22 -5.96 2.97
CA TYR A 476 -15.06 -4.60 3.49
C TYR A 476 -13.62 -4.07 3.39
N GLY A 477 -12.66 -4.87 3.88
CA GLY A 477 -11.25 -4.53 3.89
C GLY A 477 -10.47 -5.09 2.69
N SER A 478 -11.15 -5.77 1.77
CA SER A 478 -10.54 -6.34 0.56
C SER A 478 -10.45 -5.28 -0.54
N VAL A 479 -9.64 -4.27 -0.28
CA VAL A 479 -9.36 -3.12 -1.14
C VAL A 479 -7.85 -2.97 -1.26
N GLY A 480 -7.35 -2.30 -2.30
CA GLY A 480 -5.91 -2.19 -2.51
C GLY A 480 -5.48 -2.20 -3.96
N THR A 481 -4.17 -2.18 -4.18
CA THR A 481 -3.61 -2.04 -5.52
C THR A 481 -3.57 -3.37 -6.26
N TYR A 482 -3.71 -3.31 -7.58
CA TYR A 482 -3.57 -4.47 -8.46
C TYR A 482 -2.90 -4.14 -9.79
N THR A 483 -2.39 -5.18 -10.43
CA THR A 483 -1.99 -5.17 -11.84
C THR A 483 -2.83 -6.17 -12.64
N LEU A 484 -3.59 -5.68 -13.60
CA LEU A 484 -4.29 -6.47 -14.61
C LEU A 484 -3.39 -6.66 -15.83
N THR A 485 -3.09 -7.91 -16.17
CA THR A 485 -2.41 -8.29 -17.42
C THR A 485 -3.36 -9.05 -18.33
N VAL A 486 -3.46 -8.62 -19.59
CA VAL A 486 -4.33 -9.24 -20.60
C VAL A 486 -3.53 -9.61 -21.84
N ASP A 487 -3.69 -10.84 -22.31
CA ASP A 487 -3.08 -11.39 -23.52
C ASP A 487 -4.10 -12.22 -24.33
N GLY A 488 -3.77 -12.47 -25.60
CA GLY A 488 -4.60 -13.28 -26.49
C GLY A 488 -5.23 -12.48 -27.62
N CYS A 489 -4.48 -11.60 -28.27
CA CYS A 489 -4.93 -10.81 -29.42
C CYS A 489 -6.19 -9.95 -29.14
N PRO A 490 -6.15 -9.00 -28.19
CA PRO A 490 -7.04 -7.84 -28.31
C PRO A 490 -6.82 -7.20 -29.68
N GLY A 491 -7.92 -7.02 -30.43
CA GLY A 491 -7.94 -6.59 -31.81
C GLY A 491 -8.68 -5.26 -31.94
N THR A 492 -8.13 -4.40 -32.79
CA THR A 492 -8.50 -3.00 -33.10
C THR A 492 -10.02 -2.78 -33.25
N THR A 493 -10.65 -1.64 -32.95
CA THR A 493 -10.24 -0.24 -32.73
C THR A 493 -11.24 0.41 -31.75
N HIS A 494 -10.82 0.84 -30.55
CA HIS A 494 -11.37 2.10 -30.05
C HIS A 494 -10.38 3.17 -30.49
N ALA A 495 -10.86 4.18 -31.23
CA ALA A 495 -10.02 5.35 -31.44
C ALA A 495 -9.72 5.89 -30.04
N ALA A 496 -8.44 6.04 -29.70
CA ALA A 496 -8.07 6.70 -28.46
C ALA A 496 -8.87 8.00 -28.37
N THR A 497 -9.42 8.29 -27.20
CA THR A 497 -10.05 9.58 -26.91
C THR A 497 -9.03 10.45 -26.19
N PRO A 498 -9.15 11.79 -26.24
CA PRO A 498 -8.35 12.63 -25.37
C PRO A 498 -8.50 12.17 -23.91
N PRO A 499 -7.43 12.25 -23.07
CA PRO A 499 -7.51 11.83 -21.69
C PRO A 499 -8.60 12.58 -20.92
N SER A 500 -9.00 12.07 -19.77
CA SER A 500 -9.79 12.83 -18.80
C SER A 500 -9.02 14.05 -18.24
N ALA A 501 -9.69 14.89 -17.46
CA ALA A 501 -9.00 16.03 -16.84
C ALA A 501 -8.01 15.52 -15.76
N PRO A 502 -6.79 16.08 -15.68
CA PRO A 502 -5.89 15.82 -14.54
C PRO A 502 -6.54 16.25 -13.21
N VAL A 503 -6.08 15.72 -12.08
CA VAL A 503 -6.59 16.14 -10.77
C VAL A 503 -5.72 17.28 -10.23
N VAL A 504 -6.28 18.48 -10.06
CA VAL A 504 -5.52 19.65 -9.55
C VAL A 504 -5.45 19.61 -8.02
N GLU A 505 -4.35 19.09 -7.51
CA GLU A 505 -4.09 18.90 -6.08
C GLU A 505 -3.89 20.21 -5.31
N ALA A 506 -3.12 21.15 -5.87
CA ALA A 506 -2.78 22.40 -5.18
C ALA A 506 -2.41 23.55 -6.13
N ILE A 507 -2.53 24.78 -5.61
CA ILE A 507 -1.80 25.94 -6.11
C ILE A 507 -0.98 26.52 -4.96
N GLU A 508 0.34 26.53 -5.13
CA GLU A 508 1.29 27.09 -4.17
C GLU A 508 1.79 28.46 -4.65
N ARG A 509 2.12 29.35 -3.72
CA ARG A 509 2.73 30.65 -4.06
C ARG A 509 4.24 30.47 -4.16
N ASP A 510 4.81 30.79 -5.31
CA ASP A 510 6.27 30.89 -5.47
C ASP A 510 6.67 32.36 -5.36
N GLY A 511 6.97 32.80 -4.13
CA GLY A 511 7.37 34.17 -3.86
C GLY A 511 8.67 34.58 -4.54
N ALA A 512 9.60 33.63 -4.75
CA ALA A 512 10.89 33.90 -5.37
C ALA A 512 10.77 34.10 -6.88
N ALA A 513 9.94 33.30 -7.55
CA ALA A 513 9.65 33.44 -8.98
C ALA A 513 8.62 34.52 -9.30
N HIS A 514 7.97 35.11 -8.29
CA HIS A 514 6.77 35.93 -8.44
C HIS A 514 5.64 35.15 -9.16
N GLY A 515 5.45 33.89 -8.80
CA GLY A 515 4.60 32.95 -9.53
C GLY A 515 3.59 32.19 -8.69
N LEU A 516 2.75 31.41 -9.38
CA LEU A 516 1.88 30.41 -8.79
C LEU A 516 2.26 29.05 -9.37
N ARG A 517 2.57 28.08 -8.51
CA ARG A 517 2.91 26.71 -8.89
C ARG A 517 1.65 25.86 -8.85
N LEU A 518 1.21 25.39 -10.02
CA LEU A 518 0.13 24.43 -10.15
C LEU A 518 0.70 23.02 -9.96
N VAL A 519 0.08 22.22 -9.10
CA VAL A 519 0.44 20.82 -8.83
C VAL A 519 -0.75 19.94 -9.18
N TRP A 520 -0.53 18.83 -9.86
CA TRP A 520 -1.58 17.94 -10.32
C TRP A 520 -1.14 16.47 -10.36
N ASP A 521 -2.12 15.59 -10.20
CA ASP A 521 -1.99 14.16 -10.47
C ASP A 521 -2.41 13.82 -11.92
N PRO A 522 -2.00 12.66 -12.46
CA PRO A 522 -2.41 12.23 -13.79
C PRO A 522 -3.95 12.18 -13.93
N PRO A 523 -4.46 12.21 -15.17
CA PRO A 523 -5.85 11.89 -15.40
C PRO A 523 -6.15 10.44 -14.99
N ALA A 524 -7.33 10.20 -14.39
CA ALA A 524 -7.78 8.85 -14.02
C ALA A 524 -7.88 7.93 -15.24
N ASP A 525 -8.39 8.47 -16.36
CA ASP A 525 -8.42 7.78 -17.66
C ASP A 525 -7.52 8.47 -18.69
N ASP A 526 -6.60 7.70 -19.30
CA ASP A 526 -5.73 8.14 -20.39
C ASP A 526 -6.41 8.09 -21.77
N GLY A 527 -7.66 7.64 -21.85
CA GLY A 527 -8.44 7.53 -23.09
C GLY A 527 -7.97 6.38 -23.99
N GLY A 528 -7.29 5.38 -23.41
CA GLY A 528 -6.81 4.20 -24.13
C GLY A 528 -5.49 4.41 -24.88
N ALA A 529 -4.79 5.52 -24.62
CA ALA A 529 -3.44 5.77 -25.12
C ALA A 529 -2.60 6.56 -24.09
N PRO A 530 -1.30 6.23 -23.93
CA PRO A 530 -0.47 6.87 -22.91
C PRO A 530 -0.45 8.40 -23.03
N VAL A 531 -0.52 9.07 -21.89
CA VAL A 531 -0.29 10.52 -21.81
C VAL A 531 1.14 10.83 -22.27
N THR A 532 1.26 11.80 -23.17
CA THR A 532 2.50 12.21 -23.82
C THR A 532 3.00 13.57 -23.32
N SER A 533 2.11 14.43 -22.83
CA SER A 533 2.44 15.75 -22.27
C SER A 533 1.27 16.34 -21.49
N TYR A 534 1.52 17.43 -20.77
CA TYR A 534 0.48 18.28 -20.18
C TYR A 534 0.57 19.70 -20.74
N VAL A 535 -0.57 20.36 -20.90
CA VAL A 535 -0.67 21.78 -21.25
C VAL A 535 -1.15 22.55 -20.03
N VAL A 536 -0.31 23.46 -19.52
CA VAL A 536 -0.58 24.31 -18.37
C VAL A 536 -0.85 25.73 -18.84
N THR A 537 -1.98 26.33 -18.45
CA THR A 537 -2.34 27.70 -18.82
C THR A 537 -2.71 28.56 -17.61
N GLY A 538 -2.43 29.87 -17.70
CA GLY A 538 -2.77 30.82 -16.64
C GLY A 538 -1.98 32.11 -16.77
N GLY A 539 -2.55 33.24 -16.34
CA GLY A 539 -1.89 34.55 -16.42
C GLY A 539 -1.54 35.01 -17.84
N GLY A 540 -2.22 34.49 -18.86
CA GLY A 540 -1.93 34.74 -20.28
C GLY A 540 -0.79 33.90 -20.86
N GLN A 541 -0.27 32.93 -20.10
CA GLN A 541 0.75 31.99 -20.54
C GLN A 541 0.11 30.62 -20.86
N GLU A 542 0.74 29.88 -21.77
CA GLU A 542 0.45 28.49 -22.11
C GLU A 542 1.78 27.75 -22.29
N VAL A 543 1.98 26.66 -21.55
CA VAL A 543 3.23 25.90 -21.54
C VAL A 543 2.93 24.41 -21.63
N THR A 544 3.65 23.72 -22.52
CA THR A 544 3.61 22.25 -22.61
C THR A 544 4.76 21.64 -21.82
N VAL A 545 4.47 20.69 -20.94
CA VAL A 545 5.46 19.98 -20.12
C VAL A 545 5.43 18.46 -20.40
N PRO A 546 6.54 17.73 -20.18
CA PRO A 546 6.62 16.28 -20.40
C PRO A 546 5.60 15.45 -19.59
N ALA A 547 5.35 14.21 -20.03
CA ALA A 547 4.36 13.30 -19.44
C ALA A 547 4.62 12.87 -17.99
N ASP A 548 5.85 12.97 -17.49
CA ASP A 548 6.26 12.68 -16.12
C ASP A 548 6.19 13.92 -15.20
N THR A 549 5.90 15.10 -15.76
CA THR A 549 5.78 16.33 -14.98
C THR A 549 4.43 16.40 -14.26
N ARG A 550 4.46 16.72 -12.95
CA ARG A 550 3.27 16.83 -12.08
C ARG A 550 3.11 18.20 -11.44
N SER A 551 3.96 19.16 -11.83
CA SER A 551 3.84 20.53 -11.36
C SER A 551 4.50 21.51 -12.32
N TYR A 552 4.01 22.75 -12.35
CA TYR A 552 4.63 23.83 -13.12
C TYR A 552 4.35 25.20 -12.50
N THR A 553 5.39 26.03 -12.40
CA THR A 553 5.27 27.41 -11.91
C THR A 553 5.02 28.38 -13.06
N LEU A 554 3.82 28.97 -13.08
CA LEU A 554 3.50 30.08 -13.98
C LEU A 554 4.02 31.38 -13.38
N ALA A 555 4.99 31.98 -14.06
CA ALA A 555 5.71 33.17 -13.61
C ALA A 555 6.31 33.96 -14.79
N PRO A 556 6.59 35.27 -14.62
CA PRO A 556 6.18 36.11 -13.48
C PRO A 556 4.70 36.51 -13.59
N LEU A 557 4.03 36.66 -12.45
CA LEU A 557 2.66 37.12 -12.30
C LEU A 557 2.61 38.43 -11.50
N ALA A 558 1.56 39.24 -11.71
CA ALA A 558 1.37 40.48 -10.97
C ALA A 558 1.02 40.19 -9.50
N SER A 559 1.58 40.95 -8.57
CA SER A 559 1.24 40.87 -7.14
C SER A 559 -0.24 41.18 -6.87
N ASN A 560 -0.79 40.63 -5.79
CA ASN A 560 -2.16 40.89 -5.33
C ASN A 560 -3.25 40.74 -6.40
N THR A 561 -3.05 39.83 -7.37
CA THR A 561 -3.93 39.64 -8.52
C THR A 561 -4.46 38.21 -8.52
N GLY A 562 -5.78 38.06 -8.77
CA GLY A 562 -6.42 36.75 -8.88
C GLY A 562 -6.18 36.13 -10.25
N TYR A 563 -5.74 34.86 -10.27
CA TYR A 563 -5.54 34.07 -11.46
C TYR A 563 -6.30 32.75 -11.36
N THR A 564 -6.78 32.27 -12.51
CA THR A 564 -7.22 30.88 -12.69
C THR A 564 -6.15 30.16 -13.50
N LEU A 565 -5.59 29.10 -12.93
CA LEU A 565 -4.62 28.24 -13.57
C LEU A 565 -5.33 26.96 -14.01
N GLN A 566 -4.89 26.41 -15.12
CA GLN A 566 -5.48 25.23 -15.75
C GLN A 566 -4.40 24.25 -16.17
N VAL A 567 -4.74 22.95 -16.18
CA VAL A 567 -3.92 21.89 -16.76
C VAL A 567 -4.79 20.89 -17.51
N SER A 568 -4.32 20.47 -18.69
CA SER A 568 -4.91 19.41 -19.51
C SER A 568 -3.86 18.34 -19.83
N ALA A 569 -4.24 17.07 -19.78
CA ALA A 569 -3.40 15.98 -20.29
C ALA A 569 -3.55 15.82 -21.81
N VAL A 570 -2.51 15.33 -22.48
CA VAL A 570 -2.48 15.13 -23.93
C VAL A 570 -1.98 13.73 -24.25
N ASN A 571 -2.72 12.98 -25.07
CA ASN A 571 -2.26 11.71 -25.64
C ASN A 571 -2.26 11.77 -27.18
N SER A 572 -2.13 10.62 -27.85
CA SER A 572 -2.15 10.53 -29.33
C SER A 572 -3.48 10.96 -29.97
N ALA A 573 -4.58 10.98 -29.21
CA ALA A 573 -5.89 11.42 -29.66
C ALA A 573 -6.12 12.94 -29.50
N GLY A 574 -5.35 13.59 -28.64
CA GLY A 574 -5.37 15.04 -28.46
C GLY A 574 -5.42 15.47 -26.99
N THR A 575 -5.79 16.73 -26.79
CA THR A 575 -5.83 17.38 -25.47
C THR A 575 -7.17 17.13 -24.78
N GLY A 576 -7.11 16.59 -23.57
CA GLY A 576 -8.25 16.37 -22.68
C GLY A 576 -8.83 17.67 -22.11
N PRO A 577 -9.98 17.59 -21.41
CA PRO A 577 -10.55 18.73 -20.72
C PRO A 577 -9.57 19.27 -19.67
N ALA A 578 -9.66 20.58 -19.40
CA ALA A 578 -8.81 21.23 -18.41
C ALA A 578 -9.41 21.09 -17.00
N ALA A 579 -8.58 20.70 -16.04
CA ALA A 579 -8.84 20.96 -14.64
C ALA A 579 -8.34 22.37 -14.29
N SER A 580 -9.05 23.05 -13.39
CA SER A 580 -8.76 24.46 -13.08
C SER A 580 -8.85 24.75 -11.60
N ARG A 581 -8.01 25.66 -11.12
CA ARG A 581 -8.08 26.18 -9.75
C ARG A 581 -7.68 27.64 -9.74
N SER A 582 -8.33 28.43 -8.87
CA SER A 582 -8.06 29.86 -8.73
C SER A 582 -7.26 30.16 -7.48
N ALA A 583 -6.31 31.09 -7.59
CA ALA A 583 -5.55 31.60 -6.47
C ALA A 583 -5.22 33.09 -6.66
N THR A 584 -4.96 33.80 -5.57
CA THR A 584 -4.50 35.20 -5.61
C THR A 584 -3.03 35.24 -5.25
N THR A 585 -2.21 35.96 -6.02
CA THR A 585 -0.81 36.21 -5.67
C THR A 585 -0.69 37.09 -4.43
N GLY A 586 0.45 37.02 -3.74
CA GLY A 586 0.70 37.85 -2.55
C GLY A 586 1.40 39.15 -2.91
N THR A 587 1.82 39.90 -1.90
CA THR A 587 2.87 40.91 -2.06
C THR A 587 4.19 40.20 -2.26
N PHE A 588 4.77 40.28 -3.45
CA PHE A 588 6.15 39.87 -3.68
C PHE A 588 7.10 40.95 -3.13
N SER A 589 7.99 40.57 -2.20
CA SER A 589 9.01 41.47 -1.64
C SER A 589 10.38 41.10 -2.23
N GLY A 590 10.90 41.95 -3.11
CA GLY A 590 12.17 41.74 -3.80
C GLY A 590 12.08 42.01 -5.30
N THR A 591 13.23 42.21 -5.95
CA THR A 591 13.31 42.34 -7.42
C THR A 591 13.34 40.93 -8.04
N PRO A 592 12.60 40.65 -9.13
CA PRO A 592 12.59 39.32 -9.74
C PRO A 592 14.02 38.85 -10.06
N SER A 593 14.41 37.68 -9.54
CA SER A 593 15.67 37.06 -9.95
C SER A 593 15.49 36.44 -11.33
N THR A 594 15.98 37.13 -12.37
CA THR A 594 16.24 36.48 -13.65
C THR A 594 17.45 35.57 -13.50
N SER A 595 17.25 34.32 -13.09
CA SER A 595 18.26 33.28 -13.28
C SER A 595 18.23 32.87 -14.75
N THR A 596 19.16 33.40 -15.53
CA THR A 596 19.50 32.85 -16.85
C THR A 596 19.95 31.40 -16.64
N PRO A 597 19.41 30.40 -17.37
CA PRO A 597 19.91 29.04 -17.25
C PRO A 597 21.36 29.01 -17.74
N THR A 598 22.29 28.61 -16.88
CA THR A 598 23.64 28.22 -17.31
C THR A 598 23.53 26.95 -18.12
N THR A 599 23.59 27.11 -19.44
CA THR A 599 23.72 26.01 -20.40
C THR A 599 25.05 25.28 -20.13
N SER A 600 25.00 24.10 -19.52
CA SER A 600 26.09 23.13 -19.65
C SER A 600 26.04 22.53 -21.05
N THR A 601 26.92 23.02 -21.91
CA THR A 601 27.08 22.60 -23.32
C THR A 601 27.50 21.12 -23.41
N PRO A 602 26.75 20.23 -24.07
CA PRO A 602 27.32 19.05 -24.70
C PRO A 602 27.87 19.44 -26.09
N THR A 603 29.15 19.21 -26.30
CA THR A 603 29.83 19.36 -27.60
C THR A 603 29.24 18.39 -28.62
N VAL A 604 28.68 18.90 -29.71
CA VAL A 604 28.43 18.11 -30.93
C VAL A 604 28.85 18.91 -32.17
N THR A 605 29.72 18.29 -32.96
CA THR A 605 30.30 18.73 -34.24
C THR A 605 29.24 18.85 -35.35
N PRO A 606 29.33 19.84 -36.27
CA PRO A 606 28.30 20.07 -37.28
C PRO A 606 28.41 19.10 -38.46
N THR A 607 27.26 18.63 -38.98
CA THR A 607 27.14 18.00 -40.31
C THR A 607 26.22 18.83 -41.19
N VAL A 608 26.65 19.01 -42.43
CA VAL A 608 26.17 19.94 -43.44
C VAL A 608 24.93 19.42 -44.17
N THR A 609 24.00 20.33 -44.48
CA THR A 609 22.84 20.16 -45.37
C THR A 609 23.27 19.79 -46.81
N PRO A 610 22.41 19.11 -47.60
CA PRO A 610 21.84 19.86 -48.73
C PRO A 610 20.40 19.49 -49.15
N THR A 611 19.94 20.35 -50.07
CA THR A 611 18.63 20.65 -50.65
C THR A 611 18.05 19.62 -51.65
N VAL A 612 16.74 19.77 -51.88
CA VAL A 612 15.71 19.01 -52.62
C VAL A 612 15.94 18.51 -54.08
N SER A 613 15.09 17.51 -54.42
CA SER A 613 14.25 17.34 -55.65
C SER A 613 14.60 16.20 -56.65
N PRO A 614 13.66 15.72 -57.51
CA PRO A 614 13.10 14.36 -57.42
C PRO A 614 13.19 13.51 -58.72
N THR A 615 12.61 12.30 -58.68
CA THR A 615 11.97 11.51 -59.79
C THR A 615 12.64 10.17 -60.17
N VAL A 616 11.75 9.23 -60.56
CA VAL A 616 11.80 8.01 -61.40
C VAL A 616 12.18 6.63 -60.79
N SER A 617 11.18 5.75 -60.83
CA SER A 617 11.22 4.27 -60.98
C SER A 617 11.70 3.89 -62.42
N PRO A 618 11.96 2.61 -62.84
CA PRO A 618 11.54 1.32 -62.24
C PRO A 618 12.50 0.08 -62.42
N THR A 619 12.02 -1.10 -61.95
CA THR A 619 12.19 -2.46 -62.53
C THR A 619 13.41 -3.37 -62.20
N VAL A 620 13.10 -4.45 -61.45
CA VAL A 620 13.44 -5.90 -61.58
C VAL A 620 14.92 -6.36 -61.74
N THR A 621 15.38 -7.30 -60.88
CA THR A 621 15.77 -8.69 -61.25
C THR A 621 16.19 -9.52 -60.02
N SER A 622 15.80 -10.79 -60.07
CA SER A 622 15.95 -11.95 -59.18
C SER A 622 17.35 -12.29 -58.69
N THR A 623 17.43 -12.93 -57.51
CA THR A 623 18.34 -14.09 -57.32
C THR A 623 17.76 -15.12 -56.35
N THR A 624 17.73 -16.36 -56.82
CA THR A 624 17.37 -17.61 -56.15
C THR A 624 18.46 -18.04 -55.17
N THR A 625 18.12 -18.65 -54.03
CA THR A 625 18.99 -19.66 -53.39
C THR A 625 18.15 -20.78 -52.79
N THR A 626 18.37 -21.98 -53.32
CA THR A 626 17.80 -23.29 -52.98
C THR A 626 18.45 -23.86 -51.70
N THR A 627 17.85 -24.96 -51.20
CA THR A 627 18.45 -26.12 -50.49
C THR A 627 17.97 -26.20 -49.02
N THR A 628 17.34 -27.25 -48.47
CA THR A 628 16.86 -28.58 -48.91
C THR A 628 15.87 -29.12 -47.86
N THR A 629 14.89 -29.89 -48.32
CA THR A 629 13.91 -30.65 -47.54
C THR A 629 14.49 -31.99 -47.04
N SER A 630 14.17 -32.40 -45.81
CA SER A 630 13.89 -33.82 -45.51
C SER A 630 12.97 -33.99 -44.28
N THR A 631 11.95 -34.83 -44.46
CA THR A 631 11.04 -35.46 -43.48
C THR A 631 10.50 -36.71 -44.21
N PRO A 632 9.82 -37.71 -43.60
CA PRO A 632 9.62 -38.09 -42.19
C PRO A 632 9.86 -39.59 -41.93
N THR A 633 9.65 -40.10 -40.70
CA THR A 633 8.82 -41.30 -40.40
C THR A 633 8.65 -41.44 -38.88
N SER A 634 7.42 -41.76 -38.49
CA SER A 634 6.80 -41.75 -37.17
C SER A 634 6.83 -43.10 -36.44
N THR A 635 6.72 -43.08 -35.11
CA THR A 635 6.01 -44.09 -34.30
C THR A 635 5.55 -43.41 -32.99
N PRO A 636 4.34 -43.71 -32.46
CA PRO A 636 3.57 -42.77 -31.66
C PRO A 636 3.79 -42.97 -30.16
N THR A 637 3.93 -41.87 -29.41
CA THR A 637 3.85 -41.93 -27.95
C THR A 637 3.23 -40.65 -27.41
N SER A 638 1.97 -40.79 -26.98
CA SER A 638 1.19 -39.95 -26.07
C SER A 638 1.41 -38.43 -26.11
N THR A 639 0.42 -37.72 -26.64
CA THR A 639 0.12 -36.32 -26.31
C THR A 639 0.10 -36.15 -24.79
N PRO A 640 0.93 -35.28 -24.18
CA PRO A 640 0.68 -34.89 -22.81
C PRO A 640 -0.49 -33.91 -22.84
N THR A 641 -1.62 -34.33 -22.30
CA THR A 641 -2.60 -33.44 -21.69
C THR A 641 -1.81 -32.43 -20.85
N THR A 642 -1.88 -31.13 -21.16
CA THR A 642 -1.33 -30.08 -20.30
C THR A 642 -2.18 -30.00 -19.03
N GLY A 643 -1.96 -30.96 -18.14
CA GLY A 643 -2.40 -30.88 -16.76
C GLY A 643 -1.48 -29.94 -15.98
N SER A 644 -2.04 -29.32 -14.94
CA SER A 644 -1.31 -28.64 -13.87
C SER A 644 -0.06 -29.46 -13.49
N ALA A 645 1.10 -28.82 -13.58
CA ALA A 645 2.38 -29.47 -13.37
C ALA A 645 3.27 -28.65 -12.44
N VAL A 646 3.67 -29.27 -11.33
CA VAL A 646 4.69 -28.74 -10.42
C VAL A 646 6.08 -28.74 -11.08
N PRO A 647 7.05 -27.93 -10.60
CA PRO A 647 8.38 -27.84 -11.20
C PRO A 647 9.17 -29.15 -11.07
N SER A 648 10.21 -29.34 -11.90
CA SER A 648 11.15 -30.46 -11.71
C SER A 648 12.12 -30.20 -10.52
N ALA A 649 12.95 -31.17 -10.17
CA ALA A 649 13.91 -31.00 -9.07
C ALA A 649 15.03 -30.01 -9.44
N PRO A 650 15.43 -29.10 -8.54
CA PRO A 650 16.57 -28.20 -8.78
C PRO A 650 17.88 -28.97 -8.97
N GLN A 651 18.74 -28.48 -9.87
CA GLN A 651 19.95 -29.19 -10.28
C GLN A 651 21.19 -28.84 -9.46
N GLY A 652 22.17 -29.74 -9.45
CA GLY A 652 23.55 -29.41 -9.06
C GLY A 652 23.72 -28.93 -7.61
N LEU A 653 22.90 -29.41 -6.68
CA LEU A 653 22.99 -29.06 -5.26
C LEU A 653 24.40 -29.37 -4.69
N ARG A 654 25.03 -28.37 -4.09
CA ARG A 654 26.34 -28.45 -3.43
C ARG A 654 26.31 -27.76 -2.08
N ALA A 655 27.09 -28.27 -1.13
CA ALA A 655 27.32 -27.63 0.16
C ALA A 655 28.83 -27.50 0.40
N THR A 656 29.29 -26.30 0.77
CA THR A 656 30.68 -25.97 1.04
C THR A 656 30.81 -25.37 2.44
N ARG A 657 31.94 -25.64 3.11
CA ARG A 657 32.18 -25.14 4.49
C ARG A 657 32.52 -23.66 4.46
N GLY A 658 32.16 -22.97 5.53
CA GLY A 658 32.52 -21.58 5.81
C GLY A 658 34.01 -21.33 6.01
N ARG A 659 34.36 -20.05 6.22
CA ARG A 659 35.69 -19.62 6.64
C ARG A 659 35.86 -19.90 8.13
N SER A 660 37.10 -20.20 8.55
CA SER A 660 37.41 -20.47 9.95
C SER A 660 37.06 -19.28 10.84
N GLY A 661 36.12 -19.45 11.77
CA GLY A 661 35.72 -18.39 12.68
C GLY A 661 34.42 -18.70 13.42
N ARG A 662 33.94 -17.73 14.20
CA ARG A 662 32.55 -17.69 14.68
C ARG A 662 31.86 -16.55 13.94
N PRO A 663 30.67 -16.76 13.34
CA PRO A 663 29.85 -17.98 13.41
C PRO A 663 30.31 -19.16 12.50
N LEU A 664 29.96 -20.40 12.89
CA LEU A 664 30.22 -21.61 12.10
C LEU A 664 29.26 -21.69 10.91
N THR A 665 29.77 -21.68 9.68
CA THR A 665 28.90 -21.54 8.49
C THR A 665 29.02 -22.67 7.46
N VAL A 666 27.96 -22.88 6.66
CA VAL A 666 27.92 -23.73 5.46
C VAL A 666 27.19 -22.98 4.36
N ARG A 667 27.79 -22.84 3.18
CA ARG A 667 27.12 -22.32 1.98
C ARG A 667 26.54 -23.45 1.16
N VAL A 668 25.26 -23.39 0.86
CA VAL A 668 24.52 -24.34 0.02
C VAL A 668 24.15 -23.65 -1.28
N SER A 669 24.34 -24.29 -2.44
CA SER A 669 24.02 -23.70 -3.75
C SER A 669 23.45 -24.73 -4.71
N TRP A 670 22.54 -24.33 -5.59
CA TRP A 670 21.88 -25.15 -6.61
C TRP A 670 21.65 -24.33 -7.88
N ARG A 671 21.22 -25.00 -8.95
CA ARG A 671 20.71 -24.40 -10.19
C ARG A 671 19.21 -24.65 -10.31
N GLN A 672 18.57 -23.89 -11.19
CA GLN A 672 17.14 -24.00 -11.45
C GLN A 672 16.74 -25.42 -11.92
N PRO A 673 15.46 -25.80 -11.74
CA PRO A 673 14.93 -27.02 -12.34
C PRO A 673 14.94 -26.92 -13.87
N THR A 674 14.97 -28.06 -14.55
CA THR A 674 14.92 -28.12 -16.03
C THR A 674 13.54 -27.81 -16.60
N SER A 675 12.51 -27.89 -15.77
CA SER A 675 11.16 -27.45 -16.09
C SER A 675 10.60 -26.71 -14.87
N VAL A 676 10.01 -25.54 -15.10
CA VAL A 676 9.32 -24.76 -14.06
C VAL A 676 7.87 -25.22 -13.85
N GLY A 677 7.41 -26.25 -14.58
CA GLY A 677 6.03 -26.71 -14.51
C GLY A 677 5.12 -25.90 -15.44
N SER A 678 3.84 -25.79 -15.11
CA SER A 678 2.84 -25.04 -15.88
C SER A 678 2.76 -23.54 -15.55
N SER A 679 3.46 -23.08 -14.52
CA SER A 679 3.50 -21.66 -14.12
C SER A 679 4.91 -21.25 -13.68
N LEU A 680 5.14 -19.94 -13.55
CA LEU A 680 6.40 -19.40 -13.02
C LEU A 680 6.67 -19.91 -11.61
N LEU A 681 7.94 -19.98 -11.23
CA LEU A 681 8.33 -20.41 -9.89
C LEU A 681 7.89 -19.37 -8.85
N ASN A 682 7.28 -19.84 -7.77
CA ASN A 682 6.98 -19.04 -6.57
C ASN A 682 8.14 -19.14 -5.56
N GLY A 683 9.03 -20.14 -5.68
CA GLY A 683 10.18 -20.24 -4.80
C GLY A 683 10.88 -21.60 -4.77
N TYR A 684 11.75 -21.77 -3.78
CA TYR A 684 12.49 -22.99 -3.47
C TYR A 684 12.35 -23.37 -2.00
N VAL A 685 12.29 -24.67 -1.73
CA VAL A 685 12.22 -25.25 -0.38
C VAL A 685 13.49 -26.04 -0.08
N LEU A 686 14.36 -25.53 0.79
CA LEU A 686 15.59 -26.21 1.23
C LEU A 686 15.39 -26.90 2.58
N LYS A 687 15.60 -28.22 2.62
CA LYS A 687 15.53 -29.02 3.85
C LYS A 687 16.91 -29.38 4.37
N VAL A 688 17.09 -29.26 5.68
CA VAL A 688 18.36 -29.48 6.37
C VAL A 688 18.20 -30.59 7.41
N TRP A 689 19.04 -31.62 7.32
CA TRP A 689 19.06 -32.69 8.31
C TRP A 689 20.32 -32.63 9.16
N LYS A 690 20.17 -32.73 10.49
CA LYS A 690 21.29 -32.88 11.43
C LYS A 690 21.47 -34.34 11.79
N ALA A 691 22.72 -34.82 11.81
CA ALA A 691 23.05 -36.14 12.30
C ALA A 691 22.88 -36.20 13.82
N ARG A 692 22.23 -37.25 14.31
CA ARG A 692 22.16 -37.57 15.74
C ARG A 692 23.35 -38.43 16.16
N PRO A 693 23.68 -38.47 17.47
CA PRO A 693 24.70 -39.36 18.01
C PRO A 693 24.44 -40.85 17.75
N ASP A 694 23.17 -41.24 17.62
CA ASP A 694 22.70 -42.61 17.33
C ASP A 694 22.86 -43.03 15.84
N GLY A 695 23.47 -42.19 15.01
CA GLY A 695 23.67 -42.44 13.58
C GLY A 695 22.47 -42.14 12.68
N ARG A 696 21.30 -41.80 13.25
CA ARG A 696 20.10 -41.37 12.49
C ARG A 696 20.19 -39.87 12.17
N SER A 697 19.27 -39.37 11.35
CA SER A 697 19.20 -37.94 11.02
C SER A 697 17.82 -37.37 11.29
N VAL A 698 17.75 -36.20 11.91
CA VAL A 698 16.50 -35.43 12.08
C VAL A 698 16.43 -34.32 11.07
N LEU A 699 15.23 -34.07 10.54
CA LEU A 699 14.95 -32.82 9.86
C LEU A 699 15.09 -31.72 10.90
N SER A 700 16.09 -30.88 10.73
CA SER A 700 16.47 -29.86 11.70
C SER A 700 15.86 -28.51 11.36
N ARG A 701 15.81 -28.14 10.06
CA ARG A 701 15.28 -26.87 9.56
C ARG A 701 14.75 -27.04 8.14
N THR A 702 13.78 -26.21 7.76
CA THR A 702 13.32 -26.01 6.38
C THR A 702 13.39 -24.51 6.08
N PHE A 703 13.85 -24.15 4.89
CA PHE A 703 13.95 -22.76 4.43
C PHE A 703 13.12 -22.60 3.16
N PHE A 704 12.38 -21.50 3.07
CA PHE A 704 11.69 -21.06 1.86
C PHE A 704 12.45 -19.88 1.27
N MET A 705 12.58 -19.85 -0.05
CA MET A 705 13.43 -18.88 -0.73
C MET A 705 12.74 -18.42 -2.00
N PRO A 706 12.83 -17.13 -2.37
CA PRO A 706 12.17 -16.63 -3.58
C PRO A 706 12.73 -17.30 -4.84
N PRO A 707 11.99 -17.24 -5.97
CA PRO A 707 12.33 -17.97 -7.20
C PRO A 707 13.62 -17.49 -7.87
N THR A 708 14.20 -16.39 -7.39
CA THR A 708 15.49 -15.84 -7.83
C THR A 708 16.69 -16.42 -7.06
N LYS A 709 16.50 -17.08 -5.90
CA LYS A 709 17.61 -17.62 -5.09
C LYS A 709 18.20 -18.90 -5.67
N ARG A 710 19.54 -18.97 -5.65
CA ARG A 710 20.32 -20.14 -6.09
C ARG A 710 21.35 -20.58 -5.05
N SER A 711 21.44 -19.91 -3.92
CA SER A 711 22.31 -20.29 -2.81
C SER A 711 21.87 -19.67 -1.49
N LEU A 712 22.24 -20.31 -0.38
CA LEU A 712 22.00 -19.85 0.98
C LEU A 712 23.22 -20.17 1.87
N THR A 713 23.68 -19.19 2.65
CA THR A 713 24.70 -19.42 3.69
C THR A 713 24.00 -19.64 5.01
N LEU A 714 24.35 -20.73 5.70
CA LEU A 714 23.71 -21.17 6.92
C LEU A 714 24.70 -21.10 8.08
N THR A 715 24.35 -20.33 9.12
CA THR A 715 24.99 -20.43 10.43
C THR A 715 24.40 -21.63 11.18
N LEU A 716 25.23 -22.61 11.51
CA LEU A 716 24.79 -23.87 12.11
C LEU A 716 25.60 -24.17 13.38
N LEU A 717 24.92 -24.70 14.40
CA LEU A 717 25.61 -25.24 15.57
C LEU A 717 26.59 -26.35 15.17
N ALA A 718 27.56 -26.64 16.04
CA ALA A 718 28.48 -27.74 15.83
C ALA A 718 27.71 -29.05 15.58
N GLY A 719 28.09 -29.77 14.53
CA GLY A 719 27.42 -31.00 14.10
C GLY A 719 27.75 -31.41 12.68
N ARG A 720 27.11 -32.49 12.21
CA ARG A 720 27.15 -32.93 10.80
C ARG A 720 25.77 -32.71 10.17
N TYR A 721 25.74 -32.12 8.98
CA TYR A 721 24.52 -31.75 8.27
C TYR A 721 24.50 -32.25 6.82
N ARG A 722 23.30 -32.43 6.26
CA ARG A 722 23.07 -32.67 4.83
C ARG A 722 21.83 -31.94 4.34
N PHE A 723 21.76 -31.65 3.05
CA PHE A 723 20.79 -30.72 2.47
C PHE A 723 20.07 -31.33 1.27
N ALA A 724 18.83 -30.91 0.99
CA ALA A 724 18.10 -31.18 -0.26
C ALA A 724 17.19 -29.99 -0.58
N VAL A 725 16.97 -29.67 -1.85
CA VAL A 725 16.16 -28.52 -2.27
C VAL A 725 15.08 -28.95 -3.26
N ALA A 726 13.89 -28.34 -3.22
CA ALA A 726 12.81 -28.46 -4.19
C ALA A 726 12.43 -27.08 -4.74
N ALA A 727 11.79 -27.02 -5.90
CA ALA A 727 11.21 -25.78 -6.46
C ALA A 727 9.67 -25.82 -6.32
N SER A 728 9.03 -24.66 -6.21
CA SER A 728 7.58 -24.51 -6.09
C SER A 728 7.07 -23.49 -7.10
N ASN A 729 5.86 -23.68 -7.59
CA ASN A 729 5.10 -22.75 -8.43
C ASN A 729 3.65 -22.64 -7.89
N ALA A 730 2.75 -21.98 -8.63
CA ALA A 730 1.36 -21.82 -8.24
C ALA A 730 0.62 -23.16 -8.05
N GLU A 731 1.07 -24.22 -8.72
CA GLU A 731 0.52 -25.58 -8.61
C GLU A 731 1.08 -26.37 -7.42
N GLY A 732 2.11 -25.85 -6.74
CA GLY A 732 2.72 -26.46 -5.56
C GLY A 732 4.19 -26.85 -5.73
N THR A 733 4.71 -27.66 -4.78
CA THR A 733 6.14 -27.97 -4.66
C THR A 733 6.53 -29.27 -5.37
N GLY A 734 7.49 -29.17 -6.29
CA GLY A 734 8.08 -30.28 -7.04
C GLY A 734 8.97 -31.23 -6.24
N PRO A 735 9.53 -32.28 -6.88
CA PRO A 735 10.39 -33.26 -6.23
C PRO A 735 11.70 -32.64 -5.74
N ARG A 736 12.28 -33.22 -4.68
CA ARG A 736 13.55 -32.77 -4.09
C ARG A 736 14.75 -33.26 -4.89
N SER A 737 15.81 -32.45 -4.88
CA SER A 737 17.13 -32.85 -5.34
C SER A 737 17.73 -33.96 -4.47
N ALA A 738 18.75 -34.64 -5.01
CA ALA A 738 19.53 -35.60 -4.25
C ALA A 738 20.20 -34.91 -3.04
N ARG A 739 20.22 -35.61 -1.90
CA ARG A 739 20.83 -35.08 -0.68
C ARG A 739 22.34 -34.90 -0.85
N THR A 740 22.89 -33.82 -0.29
CA THR A 740 24.35 -33.64 -0.24
C THR A 740 25.03 -34.69 0.65
N ALA A 741 26.34 -34.83 0.49
CA ALA A 741 27.18 -35.50 1.49
C ALA A 741 27.11 -34.78 2.85
N TRP A 742 27.45 -35.51 3.92
CA TRP A 742 27.53 -34.94 5.26
C TRP A 742 28.67 -33.93 5.37
N ILE A 743 28.37 -32.74 5.88
CA ILE A 743 29.32 -31.64 6.05
C ILE A 743 29.28 -31.11 7.48
N ARG A 744 30.42 -30.63 7.98
CA ARG A 744 30.50 -29.91 9.26
C ARG A 744 30.67 -28.43 8.97
N PRO A 745 29.92 -27.53 9.65
CA PRO A 745 30.13 -26.10 9.52
C PRO A 745 31.53 -25.76 10.04
N ARG A 746 32.17 -24.76 9.43
CA ARG A 746 33.54 -24.35 9.76
C ARG A 746 33.59 -22.85 9.98
#